data_AF-A0A453ADE9-F1
#
_entry.id   AF-A0A453ADE9-F1
#
_cell.length_a   1.000
_cell.length_b   1.000
_cell.length_c   1.000
_cell.angle_alpha   90.00
_cell.angle_beta   90.00
_cell.angle_gamma   90.00
#
_symmetry.space_group_name_H-M   'P 1'
#
loop_
_entity.id
_entity.type
_entity.pdbx_description
1 polymer ?
#
loop_
_entity_poly.entity_id
_entity_poly.type
_entity_poly.pdbx_seq_one_letter_code
_entity_poly.pdbx_strand_id
1 'polypeptide(L)'
;HKQEDWNGAFNYTSDLGFVERCLAETRGDMPQRLCTPAEAKFYFTSLYNPKGEKNLFLETNINCGISAWSPGCEPGWACSVGPIPAANDNETIPLRATNCQACCEGFFCPRGLTCMLPCPLGSYCPRARGNSTTGLCDPYKYQITPNSTSGCGGADKWADFGSTEEIFCPAGYHCPSTTSKLSCSSGHYCKLGSTREEKCVIKGSCKENEENENIIILGACLVGIIGVSLLVVYNCSGQFLTIRERRKARSRENAIQLARQQLRAHQGWKAAKQIARKHVTGVQDHLSRTFSRRRSFRQQTDLENSSHRVQEARLMGSTGPNERSDSIVFSAQNTSEISEAMPSVVMDISNDGEVVATNDKPAPKGKHRSTQTQIFKYAYGEIELEKARQEENKNMSFTGVLAKVKELQKEMTRPLLKVEFKNLTLSLGKRKLLRSVTGELQPGRVTAVMGPSGAGKTTFLNAVAGKVTGYQVTGSVLVNGAHGSIRSYKKIIGFVPQDDVVHGNLTVEENLWFSANCRLPARMSHRDRVLIVERVIESLDLQGVRNSVVGTVEKRGISGGQRKRVNVGIEMVMEPSLLILDEPTSGLDSSSSQLLLKALRHEALEGVNICAVVHQPSYTLYNMFDDLILLAKGGLIVYNGPIKTIEDYFSTLGIHVPDRVNPPDHYIDILEGIVKPESGIKAKHLPVHWMLYNGYEVPSDMKDDLKAMGEQSPDVDINRSMSGSTPHCLPAGVSNAFAQERNRLEHRLSKPGDLSSRRTPGILKQYKFFLGRVTKQRLREGRLLGVDFLILGLAGICLGTIAKLSDPTFGMPGYIYTIIAVCKFNYSDTPPCYT
;
A
#
# COMPACT_ATOMS: atom_id res chain seq x y z
N HIS A 1 16.69 43.43 19.29
CA HIS A 1 17.62 42.64 20.10
C HIS A 1 18.95 43.35 20.27
N LYS A 2 20.08 43.00 19.62
CA LYS A 2 21.43 43.47 20.03
C LYS A 2 21.55 44.95 20.48
N GLN A 3 20.92 45.90 19.79
CA GLN A 3 20.97 47.32 20.16
C GLN A 3 20.01 47.71 21.31
N GLU A 4 18.88 47.02 21.47
CA GLU A 4 17.99 47.15 22.62
C GLU A 4 18.61 46.51 23.87
N ASP A 5 19.26 45.35 23.71
CA ASP A 5 19.98 44.66 24.77
C ASP A 5 21.17 45.52 25.26
N TRP A 6 21.90 46.14 24.33
CA TRP A 6 22.95 47.12 24.62
C TRP A 6 22.42 48.36 25.32
N ASN A 7 21.40 49.02 24.76
CA ASN A 7 20.82 50.22 25.38
C ASN A 7 20.23 49.92 26.76
N GLY A 8 19.67 48.73 26.98
CA GLY A 8 19.21 48.26 28.29
C GLY A 8 20.35 48.04 29.28
N ALA A 9 21.47 47.44 28.85
CA ALA A 9 22.63 47.19 29.71
C ALA A 9 23.30 48.48 30.22
N PHE A 10 23.21 49.59 29.47
CA PHE A 10 23.78 50.89 29.85
C PHE A 10 22.72 51.92 30.31
N ASN A 11 21.53 51.48 30.72
CA ASN A 11 20.44 52.36 31.15
C ASN A 11 20.45 52.69 32.66
N TYR A 12 21.28 53.63 33.08
CA TYR A 12 21.45 54.00 34.50
C TYR A 12 20.36 54.93 35.08
N THR A 13 19.19 55.08 34.43
CA THR A 13 18.15 56.04 34.87
C THR A 13 17.56 55.77 36.26
N SER A 14 17.77 54.59 36.85
CA SER A 14 17.22 54.20 38.15
C SER A 14 18.13 54.53 39.35
N ASP A 15 19.45 54.64 39.17
CA ASP A 15 20.41 54.96 40.24
C ASP A 15 21.70 55.55 39.64
N LEU A 16 21.97 56.82 39.97
CA LEU A 16 23.17 57.56 39.55
C LEU A 16 24.18 57.77 40.70
N GLY A 17 23.95 57.18 41.88
CA GLY A 17 24.78 57.43 43.07
C GLY A 17 26.24 56.94 42.97
N PHE A 18 26.59 56.15 41.95
CA PHE A 18 27.98 55.81 41.62
C PHE A 18 28.68 56.92 40.82
N VAL A 19 27.94 57.65 39.97
CA VAL A 19 28.45 58.79 39.18
C VAL A 19 28.76 59.97 40.10
N GLU A 20 27.86 60.27 41.04
CA GLU A 20 28.03 61.35 42.03
C GLU A 20 29.26 61.10 42.94
N ARG A 21 29.43 59.87 43.43
CA ARG A 21 30.63 59.48 44.19
C ARG A 21 31.91 59.63 43.37
N CYS A 22 31.92 59.16 42.12
CA CYS A 22 33.08 59.30 41.25
C CYS A 22 33.44 60.77 40.98
N LEU A 23 32.45 61.64 40.74
CA LEU A 23 32.64 63.08 40.56
C LEU A 23 33.28 63.76 41.78
N ALA A 24 32.87 63.36 42.99
CA ALA A 24 33.45 63.86 44.23
C ALA A 24 34.93 63.42 44.41
N GLU A 25 35.23 62.14 44.16
CA GLU A 25 36.58 61.57 44.28
C GLU A 25 37.57 62.17 43.27
N THR A 26 37.11 62.36 42.03
CA THR A 26 37.89 62.94 40.92
C THR A 26 38.01 64.47 40.98
N ARG A 27 37.42 65.12 42.00
CA ARG A 27 37.37 66.59 42.13
C ARG A 27 36.78 67.29 40.89
N GLY A 28 35.84 66.62 40.21
CA GLY A 28 35.17 67.12 39.01
C GLY A 28 35.84 66.81 37.66
N ASP A 29 37.00 66.13 37.61
CA ASP A 29 37.68 65.82 36.34
C ASP A 29 37.21 64.51 35.65
N MET A 30 36.25 63.79 36.25
CA MET A 30 35.67 62.55 35.70
C MET A 30 35.24 62.61 34.22
N PRO A 31 34.58 63.68 33.70
CA PRO A 31 34.25 63.75 32.27
C PRO A 31 35.48 63.73 31.35
N GLN A 32 36.63 64.21 31.84
CA GLN A 32 37.90 64.18 31.12
C GLN A 32 38.59 62.80 31.17
N ARG A 33 38.05 61.83 31.93
CA ARG A 33 38.54 60.44 32.04
C ARG A 33 37.67 59.42 31.31
N LEU A 34 36.39 59.71 31.09
CA LEU A 34 35.46 58.85 30.34
C LEU A 34 36.00 58.55 28.94
N CYS A 35 35.93 57.29 28.51
CA CYS A 35 36.30 56.90 27.15
C CYS A 35 35.39 57.55 26.09
N THR A 36 35.97 57.98 24.98
CA THR A 36 35.22 58.44 23.80
C THR A 36 34.58 57.25 23.06
N PRO A 37 33.59 57.48 22.18
CA PRO A 37 33.04 56.42 21.33
C PRO A 37 34.10 55.71 20.48
N ALA A 38 35.15 56.41 20.05
CA ALA A 38 36.28 55.83 19.31
C ALA A 38 37.11 54.88 20.19
N GLU A 39 37.46 55.29 21.41
CA GLU A 39 38.20 54.46 22.39
C GLU A 39 37.40 53.19 22.76
N ALA A 40 36.09 53.34 23.00
CA ALA A 40 35.20 52.21 23.27
C ALA A 40 35.09 51.24 22.08
N LYS A 41 34.93 51.77 20.86
CA LYS A 41 34.88 50.96 19.62
C LYS A 41 36.18 50.20 19.39
N PHE A 42 37.34 50.83 19.61
CA PHE A 42 38.65 50.18 19.53
C PHE A 42 38.73 49.00 20.52
N TYR A 43 38.38 49.22 21.79
CA TYR A 43 38.39 48.20 22.82
C TYR A 43 37.57 46.96 22.45
N PHE A 44 36.29 47.13 22.12
CA PHE A 44 35.40 46.00 21.83
C PHE A 44 35.75 45.30 20.51
N THR A 45 36.38 46.00 19.56
CA THR A 45 36.91 45.38 18.33
C THR A 45 38.14 44.53 18.62
N SER A 46 39.06 44.98 19.50
CA SER A 46 40.24 44.19 19.88
C SER A 46 39.91 42.89 20.63
N LEU A 47 38.74 42.80 21.27
CA LEU A 47 38.24 41.59 21.93
C LEU A 47 37.69 40.53 20.96
N TYR A 48 37.28 40.93 19.75
CA TYR A 48 36.62 40.05 18.76
C TYR A 48 37.24 40.20 17.36
N ASN A 49 38.12 39.26 17.01
CA ASN A 49 38.67 39.13 15.66
C ASN A 49 37.52 38.96 14.63
N PRO A 50 37.59 39.52 13.40
CA PRO A 50 36.56 39.31 12.35
C PRO A 50 36.29 37.85 11.97
N LYS A 51 37.13 36.89 12.40
CA LYS A 51 36.93 35.44 12.26
C LYS A 51 36.30 34.75 13.49
N GLY A 52 36.05 35.46 14.58
CA GLY A 52 35.41 34.94 15.79
C GLY A 52 36.34 34.30 16.83
N GLU A 53 37.66 34.29 16.61
CA GLU A 53 38.65 33.81 17.58
C GLU A 53 38.96 34.88 18.64
N LYS A 54 39.06 34.47 19.92
CA LYS A 54 39.43 35.36 21.03
C LYS A 54 40.94 35.62 21.02
N ASN A 55 41.35 36.89 20.91
CA ASN A 55 42.77 37.26 21.04
C ASN A 55 43.22 37.13 22.50
N LEU A 56 44.35 36.45 22.77
CA LEU A 56 44.91 36.34 24.13
C LEU A 56 45.50 37.66 24.67
N PHE A 57 45.81 38.60 23.78
CA PHE A 57 46.39 39.90 24.09
C PHE A 57 45.53 41.00 23.46
N LEU A 58 45.11 41.96 24.27
CA LEU A 58 44.47 43.20 23.81
C LEU A 58 45.49 44.06 23.07
N GLU A 59 45.10 44.63 21.93
CA GLU A 59 45.91 45.63 21.22
C GLU A 59 45.98 46.89 22.08
N THR A 60 47.19 47.39 22.33
CA THR A 60 47.40 48.61 23.11
C THR A 60 47.10 49.84 22.27
N ASN A 61 46.35 50.79 22.83
CA ASN A 61 46.00 52.05 22.18
C ASN A 61 47.26 52.94 21.98
N ILE A 62 47.18 53.96 21.13
CA ILE A 62 48.27 54.93 20.85
C ILE A 62 48.84 55.61 22.10
N ASN A 63 48.04 55.71 23.18
CA ASN A 63 48.45 56.24 24.48
C ASN A 63 49.39 55.31 25.26
N CYS A 64 49.46 54.03 24.89
CA CYS A 64 50.19 52.97 25.57
C CYS A 64 51.14 52.25 24.61
N GLY A 65 52.43 52.61 24.66
CA GLY A 65 53.46 51.94 23.87
C GLY A 65 53.68 50.48 24.29
N ILE A 66 53.96 49.61 23.31
CA ILE A 66 54.12 48.15 23.49
C ILE A 66 55.19 47.76 24.52
N SER A 67 56.16 48.64 24.79
CA SER A 67 57.36 48.37 25.61
C SER A 67 57.52 49.26 26.85
N ALA A 68 56.54 50.09 27.23
CA ALA A 68 56.67 50.98 28.38
C ALA A 68 55.38 51.05 29.22
N TRP A 69 55.50 50.78 30.53
CA TRP A 69 54.46 51.06 31.52
C TRP A 69 54.40 52.57 31.80
N SER A 70 53.86 53.36 30.87
CA SER A 70 53.54 54.75 31.14
C SER A 70 52.45 54.86 32.22
N PRO A 71 52.49 55.89 33.09
CA PRO A 71 51.48 56.09 34.13
C PRO A 71 50.05 56.05 33.54
N GLY A 72 49.20 55.18 34.09
CA GLY A 72 47.82 55.00 33.66
C GLY A 72 47.54 53.97 32.56
N CYS A 73 48.57 53.36 31.95
CA CYS A 73 48.38 52.17 31.10
C CYS A 73 48.24 50.87 31.92
N GLU A 74 48.34 50.98 33.25
CA GLU A 74 48.17 49.91 34.23
C GLU A 74 46.70 49.42 34.28
N PRO A 75 46.46 48.12 34.56
CA PRO A 75 45.10 47.58 34.70
C PRO A 75 44.32 48.29 35.81
N GLY A 76 43.10 48.78 35.50
CA GLY A 76 42.24 49.44 36.49
C GLY A 76 42.52 50.93 36.74
N TRP A 77 43.33 51.58 35.90
CA TRP A 77 43.69 53.00 36.00
C TRP A 77 43.21 53.84 34.80
N ALA A 78 42.96 55.14 35.02
CA ALA A 78 42.60 56.09 33.97
C ALA A 78 43.21 57.48 34.21
N CYS A 79 43.46 58.23 33.13
CA CYS A 79 44.05 59.57 33.16
C CYS A 79 43.10 60.62 32.55
N SER A 80 43.29 61.88 32.93
CA SER A 80 42.63 63.01 32.29
C SER A 80 43.26 63.32 30.93
N VAL A 81 42.47 63.91 30.03
CA VAL A 81 42.98 64.58 28.82
C VAL A 81 43.66 65.89 29.24
N GLY A 82 44.86 66.15 28.72
CA GLY A 82 45.57 67.40 28.97
C GLY A 82 44.91 68.61 28.28
N PRO A 83 45.28 69.85 28.63
CA PRO A 83 44.69 71.05 28.03
C PRO A 83 45.14 71.23 26.57
N ILE A 84 44.34 70.72 25.63
CA ILE A 84 44.53 70.81 24.17
C ILE A 84 43.18 71.24 23.55
N PRO A 85 43.15 72.14 22.54
CA PRO A 85 41.91 72.73 22.03
C PRO A 85 40.96 71.72 21.38
N ALA A 86 39.67 72.09 21.34
CA ALA A 86 38.58 71.27 20.84
C ALA A 86 38.75 70.84 19.36
N ALA A 87 39.20 69.60 19.16
CA ALA A 87 39.11 68.91 17.87
C ALA A 87 37.74 68.25 17.75
N ASN A 88 36.94 68.64 16.75
CA ASN A 88 35.57 68.16 16.54
C ASN A 88 35.47 66.78 15.85
N ASP A 89 36.57 66.01 15.81
CA ASP A 89 36.61 64.72 15.11
C ASP A 89 36.36 63.54 16.07
N ASN A 90 35.10 63.11 16.13
CA ASN A 90 34.60 61.94 16.86
C ASN A 90 35.29 60.60 16.51
N GLU A 91 36.18 60.57 15.51
CA GLU A 91 36.92 59.39 15.07
C GLU A 91 38.36 59.34 15.59
N THR A 92 38.84 60.40 16.26
CA THR A 92 40.22 60.47 16.78
C THR A 92 40.30 60.09 18.26
N ILE A 93 41.39 59.40 18.63
CA ILE A 93 41.66 58.99 20.02
C ILE A 93 42.45 60.10 20.72
N PRO A 94 41.99 60.63 21.87
CA PRO A 94 42.68 61.70 22.59
C PRO A 94 43.88 61.18 23.40
N LEU A 95 44.93 61.99 23.49
CA LEU A 95 46.11 61.70 24.31
C LEU A 95 45.79 61.90 25.80
N ARG A 96 45.89 60.83 26.60
CA ARG A 96 45.65 60.83 28.05
C ARG A 96 46.92 60.45 28.80
N ALA A 97 47.55 61.42 29.46
CA ALA A 97 48.81 61.22 30.18
C ALA A 97 48.92 62.02 31.50
N THR A 98 47.86 62.75 31.88
CA THR A 98 47.87 63.67 33.03
C THR A 98 46.95 63.20 34.15
N ASN A 99 47.32 63.51 35.40
CA ASN A 99 46.55 63.23 36.63
C ASN A 99 46.00 61.78 36.71
N CYS A 100 46.80 60.77 36.41
CA CYS A 100 46.36 59.37 36.38
C CYS A 100 45.97 58.85 37.78
N GLN A 101 44.82 58.18 37.89
CA GLN A 101 44.24 57.68 39.15
C GLN A 101 43.59 56.31 38.97
N ALA A 102 43.49 55.55 40.07
CA ALA A 102 42.71 54.33 40.16
C ALA A 102 41.21 54.61 39.93
N CYS A 103 40.54 53.70 39.22
CA CYS A 103 39.17 53.96 38.78
C CYS A 103 38.11 53.89 39.90
N CYS A 104 37.01 54.61 39.67
CA CYS A 104 35.87 54.70 40.56
C CYS A 104 35.09 53.38 40.64
N GLU A 105 34.38 53.15 41.74
CA GLU A 105 33.41 52.07 41.84
C GLU A 105 32.28 52.24 40.80
N GLY A 106 31.81 51.13 40.23
CA GLY A 106 30.82 51.14 39.13
C GLY A 106 31.41 51.42 37.74
N PHE A 107 32.73 51.65 37.65
CA PHE A 107 33.46 51.81 36.39
C PHE A 107 34.57 50.75 36.25
N PHE A 108 34.90 50.39 35.01
CA PHE A 108 36.06 49.57 34.66
C PHE A 108 37.00 50.34 33.72
N CYS A 109 38.28 50.01 33.78
CA CYS A 109 39.35 50.72 33.10
C CYS A 109 40.26 49.74 32.39
N PRO A 110 40.04 49.52 31.08
CA PRO A 110 40.75 48.51 30.33
C PRO A 110 42.26 48.74 30.32
N ARG A 111 43.02 47.68 30.55
CA ARG A 111 44.48 47.70 30.37
C ARG A 111 44.82 48.20 28.96
N GLY A 112 45.70 49.19 28.85
CA GLY A 112 46.17 49.73 27.57
C GLY A 112 45.28 50.80 26.92
N LEU A 113 44.27 51.33 27.61
CA LEU A 113 43.35 52.35 27.07
C LEU A 113 43.29 53.67 27.84
N THR A 114 43.82 53.76 29.06
CA THR A 114 43.94 55.02 29.86
C THR A 114 42.64 55.76 30.19
N CYS A 115 41.46 55.16 29.95
CA CYS A 115 40.16 55.79 30.11
C CYS A 115 39.17 54.87 30.86
N MET A 116 38.10 55.45 31.41
CA MET A 116 37.07 54.73 32.18
C MET A 116 35.77 54.49 31.39
N LEU A 117 35.21 53.29 31.54
CA LEU A 117 33.91 52.87 31.01
C LEU A 117 32.97 52.52 32.18
N PRO A 118 31.68 52.87 32.13
CA PRO A 118 30.72 52.44 33.15
C PRO A 118 30.46 50.93 33.01
N CYS A 119 30.34 50.22 34.14
CA CYS A 119 30.01 48.79 34.12
C CYS A 119 28.52 48.57 33.80
N PRO A 120 28.14 47.56 32.99
CA PRO A 120 26.75 47.35 32.59
C PRO A 120 25.85 46.90 33.76
N LEU A 121 24.55 47.13 33.68
CA LEU A 121 23.58 46.59 34.65
C LEU A 121 23.68 45.05 34.75
N GLY A 122 23.58 44.52 35.97
CA GLY A 122 23.82 43.10 36.26
C GLY A 122 25.30 42.76 36.53
N SER A 123 26.20 43.75 36.48
CA SER A 123 27.57 43.65 37.01
C SER A 123 27.68 44.14 38.45
N TYR A 124 28.80 43.80 39.09
CA TYR A 124 29.21 44.32 40.39
C TYR A 124 30.68 44.73 40.34
N CYS A 125 30.95 46.04 40.28
CA CYS A 125 32.28 46.62 40.06
C CYS A 125 32.79 47.40 41.28
N PRO A 126 33.21 46.73 42.38
CA PRO A 126 33.88 47.39 43.50
C PRO A 126 35.32 47.81 43.14
N ARG A 127 35.93 48.67 43.95
CA ARG A 127 37.39 48.90 43.88
C ARG A 127 38.15 47.65 44.29
N ALA A 128 39.21 47.33 43.56
CA ALA A 128 40.05 46.19 43.89
C ALA A 128 40.93 46.49 45.11
N ARG A 129 41.23 45.44 45.89
CA ARG A 129 42.13 45.54 47.05
C ARG A 129 43.31 44.60 46.87
N GLY A 130 44.50 45.07 47.21
CA GLY A 130 45.72 44.27 47.15
C GLY A 130 45.70 43.18 48.22
N ASN A 131 45.75 41.93 47.79
CA ASN A 131 45.84 40.79 48.67
C ASN A 131 47.32 40.49 48.95
N SER A 132 47.78 40.87 50.15
CA SER A 132 49.17 40.70 50.60
C SER A 132 49.68 39.25 50.58
N THR A 133 48.77 38.28 50.45
CA THR A 133 49.09 36.83 50.44
C THR A 133 49.36 36.30 49.03
N THR A 134 48.72 36.86 48.00
CA THR A 134 48.81 36.38 46.61
C THR A 134 49.50 37.37 45.68
N GLY A 135 49.66 38.63 46.08
CA GLY A 135 50.18 39.71 45.21
C GLY A 135 49.20 40.15 44.12
N LEU A 136 47.92 39.73 44.22
CA LEU A 136 46.87 40.02 43.25
C LEU A 136 45.87 41.07 43.78
N CYS A 137 45.19 41.74 42.85
CA CYS A 137 44.11 42.67 43.13
C CYS A 137 42.75 41.96 43.09
N ASP A 138 42.17 41.66 44.25
CA ASP A 138 40.85 41.01 44.35
C ASP A 138 39.72 42.03 44.12
N PRO A 139 38.66 41.71 43.36
CA PRO A 139 38.29 40.37 42.84
C PRO A 139 38.82 40.03 41.43
N TYR A 140 39.48 40.96 40.72
CA TYR A 140 39.81 40.85 39.29
C TYR A 140 41.14 40.14 38.97
N LYS A 141 41.83 39.63 40.00
CA LYS A 141 43.00 38.73 39.94
C LYS A 141 44.18 39.15 39.05
N TYR A 142 44.31 40.44 38.69
CA TYR A 142 45.49 40.95 38.01
C TYR A 142 46.63 41.23 39.00
N GLN A 143 47.87 41.13 38.52
CA GLN A 143 49.09 41.40 39.30
C GLN A 143 49.37 42.90 39.37
N ILE A 144 49.88 43.35 40.52
CA ILE A 144 50.44 44.70 40.68
C ILE A 144 51.73 44.82 39.86
N THR A 145 51.92 45.95 39.18
CA THR A 145 53.11 46.23 38.36
C THR A 145 54.38 46.36 39.20
N PRO A 146 55.45 45.57 38.94
CA PRO A 146 56.70 45.74 39.67
C PRO A 146 57.34 47.09 39.34
N ASN A 147 57.83 47.78 40.37
CA ASN A 147 58.42 49.14 40.37
C ASN A 147 57.46 50.34 40.21
N SER A 148 56.13 50.16 40.24
CA SER A 148 55.21 51.30 40.39
C SER A 148 54.89 51.57 41.86
N THR A 149 54.58 52.84 42.19
CA THR A 149 54.09 53.25 43.53
C THR A 149 52.56 53.24 43.62
N SER A 150 51.89 52.76 42.57
CA SER A 150 50.43 52.65 42.44
C SER A 150 49.90 51.39 43.14
N GLY A 151 48.81 51.55 43.89
CA GLY A 151 48.04 50.41 44.43
C GLY A 151 47.11 49.78 43.38
N CYS A 152 46.31 48.81 43.84
CA CYS A 152 45.25 48.20 43.01
C CYS A 152 44.21 49.22 42.54
N GLY A 153 43.72 49.03 41.31
CA GLY A 153 42.76 49.91 40.63
C GLY A 153 41.32 49.37 40.62
N GLY A 154 40.57 49.72 39.58
CA GLY A 154 39.27 49.11 39.25
C GLY A 154 39.39 47.81 38.45
N ALA A 155 38.27 47.35 37.88
CA ALA A 155 38.23 46.22 36.95
C ALA A 155 39.04 46.52 35.66
N ASP A 156 39.76 45.53 35.12
CA ASP A 156 40.72 45.72 34.01
C ASP A 156 40.30 45.13 32.67
N LYS A 157 39.29 44.25 32.62
CA LYS A 157 38.80 43.59 31.40
C LYS A 157 37.30 43.28 31.47
N TRP A 158 36.56 43.61 30.43
CA TRP A 158 35.24 43.01 30.18
C TRP A 158 35.39 41.67 29.45
N ALA A 159 34.56 40.69 29.77
CA ALA A 159 34.47 39.45 29.02
C ALA A 159 33.04 38.89 28.97
N ASP A 160 32.83 37.98 28.03
CA ASP A 160 31.62 37.17 27.89
C ASP A 160 31.46 36.18 29.06
N PHE A 161 30.21 35.76 29.34
CA PHE A 161 29.79 34.95 30.48
C PHE A 161 30.62 33.67 30.70
N GLY A 162 31.17 33.09 29.62
CA GLY A 162 32.03 31.89 29.68
C GLY A 162 33.54 32.17 29.75
N SER A 163 33.98 33.38 30.14
CA SER A 163 35.42 33.74 30.16
C SER A 163 35.92 34.29 31.50
N THR A 164 35.17 35.22 32.12
CA THR A 164 35.48 35.74 33.46
C THR A 164 34.18 36.08 34.18
N GLU A 165 33.93 35.44 35.32
CA GLU A 165 32.74 35.70 36.15
C GLU A 165 32.92 36.92 37.07
N GLU A 166 34.14 37.47 37.13
CA GLU A 166 34.61 38.42 38.15
C GLU A 166 33.96 39.82 38.11
N ILE A 167 33.28 40.16 37.01
CA ILE A 167 32.52 41.41 36.84
C ILE A 167 31.01 41.19 36.97
N PHE A 168 30.50 40.00 36.66
CA PHE A 168 29.06 39.75 36.72
C PHE A 168 28.60 39.64 38.17
N CYS A 169 27.34 40.00 38.44
CA CYS A 169 26.75 39.75 39.74
C CYS A 169 26.83 38.25 40.05
N PRO A 170 27.48 37.83 41.16
CA PRO A 170 27.73 36.41 41.42
C PRO A 170 26.43 35.64 41.62
N ALA A 171 26.41 34.37 41.23
CA ALA A 171 25.25 33.50 41.38
C ALA A 171 24.78 33.43 42.85
N GLY A 172 23.47 33.31 43.06
CA GLY A 172 22.83 33.43 44.38
C GLY A 172 22.64 34.89 44.86
N TYR A 173 23.10 35.89 44.10
CA TYR A 173 22.90 37.32 44.39
C TYR A 173 22.27 38.05 43.20
N HIS A 174 21.66 39.20 43.47
CA HIS A 174 21.22 40.14 42.45
C HIS A 174 21.80 41.54 42.70
N CYS A 175 22.07 42.26 41.61
CA CYS A 175 22.76 43.55 41.63
C CYS A 175 21.91 44.60 40.90
N PRO A 176 21.05 45.34 41.64
CA PRO A 176 20.17 46.35 41.03
C PRO A 176 20.93 47.60 40.55
N SER A 177 22.08 47.91 41.16
CA SER A 177 23.07 48.85 40.64
C SER A 177 24.47 48.24 40.61
N THR A 178 25.38 48.83 39.84
CA THR A 178 26.76 48.37 39.60
C THR A 178 27.66 48.36 40.85
N THR A 179 27.18 48.90 41.97
CA THR A 179 27.91 48.99 43.24
C THR A 179 27.16 48.37 44.42
N SER A 180 25.96 47.83 44.21
CA SER A 180 25.13 47.19 45.24
C SER A 180 24.98 45.70 44.96
N LYS A 181 25.19 44.85 45.96
CA LYS A 181 25.00 43.39 45.88
C LYS A 181 24.04 42.94 46.98
N LEU A 182 22.94 42.28 46.60
CA LEU A 182 21.90 41.78 47.50
C LEU A 182 21.75 40.27 47.36
N SER A 183 21.59 39.56 48.48
CA SER A 183 21.35 38.10 48.53
C SER A 183 19.97 37.73 48.02
N CYS A 184 19.84 36.61 47.30
CA CYS A 184 18.55 36.15 46.79
C CYS A 184 17.64 35.61 47.91
N SER A 185 16.42 36.16 48.04
CA SER A 185 15.44 35.77 49.05
C SER A 185 14.87 34.36 48.87
N SER A 186 14.42 33.73 49.96
CA SER A 186 13.86 32.38 49.92
C SER A 186 12.61 32.27 49.01
N GLY A 187 12.53 31.19 48.23
CA GLY A 187 11.50 31.02 47.19
C GLY A 187 11.77 31.72 45.86
N HIS A 188 12.88 32.46 45.76
CA HIS A 188 13.43 32.98 44.51
C HIS A 188 14.78 32.31 44.20
N TYR A 189 15.25 32.48 42.97
CA TYR A 189 16.59 32.07 42.53
C TYR A 189 17.24 33.18 41.70
N CYS A 190 18.57 33.26 41.74
CA CYS A 190 19.34 34.33 41.12
C CYS A 190 20.53 33.74 40.36
N LYS A 191 20.48 33.84 39.03
CA LYS A 191 21.53 33.38 38.12
C LYS A 191 22.70 34.39 38.11
N LEU A 192 23.86 33.97 37.64
CA LEU A 192 24.99 34.86 37.36
C LEU A 192 24.52 36.03 36.46
N GLY A 193 24.79 37.27 36.88
CA GLY A 193 24.38 38.49 36.17
C GLY A 193 22.95 39.00 36.43
N SER A 194 22.21 38.40 37.37
CA SER A 194 20.84 38.84 37.70
C SER A 194 20.77 40.28 38.25
N THR A 195 19.91 41.12 37.67
CA THR A 195 19.56 42.46 38.20
C THR A 195 18.43 42.44 39.23
N ARG A 196 17.65 41.35 39.26
CA ARG A 196 16.48 41.14 40.12
C ARG A 196 16.29 39.65 40.40
N GLU A 197 15.54 39.33 41.44
CA GLU A 197 15.20 37.95 41.83
C GLU A 197 14.15 37.32 40.88
N GLU A 198 14.31 36.05 40.53
CA GLU A 198 13.32 35.28 39.74
C GLU A 198 12.53 34.31 40.62
N LYS A 199 11.21 34.23 40.44
CA LYS A 199 10.35 33.34 41.24
C LYS A 199 10.48 31.88 40.79
N CYS A 200 10.67 30.97 41.74
CA CYS A 200 10.61 29.54 41.45
C CYS A 200 9.16 29.10 41.18
N VAL A 201 8.96 28.13 40.27
CA VAL A 201 7.64 27.66 39.82
C VAL A 201 6.89 26.97 40.96
N ILE A 202 7.62 26.33 41.87
CA ILE A 202 7.09 25.67 43.06
C ILE A 202 7.50 26.48 44.30
N LYS A 203 6.52 27.01 45.05
CA LYS A 203 6.79 27.69 46.32
C LYS A 203 7.47 26.73 47.30
N GLY A 204 8.71 27.05 47.69
CA GLY A 204 9.50 26.29 48.65
C GLY A 204 10.55 25.34 48.07
N SER A 205 10.76 25.30 46.74
CA SER A 205 11.82 24.48 46.13
C SER A 205 13.21 25.09 46.19
N CYS A 206 13.32 26.39 46.47
CA CYS A 206 14.55 27.19 46.39
C CYS A 206 14.88 27.79 47.77
N LYS A 207 16.11 27.57 48.25
CA LYS A 207 16.61 28.14 49.51
C LYS A 207 17.17 29.55 49.28
N GLU A 208 17.62 30.20 50.34
CA GLU A 208 18.32 31.48 50.22
C GLU A 208 19.65 31.30 49.47
N ASN A 209 19.95 32.24 48.57
CA ASN A 209 21.08 32.19 47.63
C ASN A 209 21.11 31.01 46.64
N GLU A 210 19.97 30.40 46.31
CA GLU A 210 19.93 29.33 45.29
C GLU A 210 20.19 29.88 43.86
N GLU A 211 21.06 29.22 43.10
CA GLU A 211 21.49 29.67 41.77
C GLU A 211 20.56 29.21 40.64
N ASN A 212 19.98 28.01 40.78
CA ASN A 212 19.22 27.31 39.74
C ASN A 212 17.99 26.58 40.31
N GLU A 213 16.93 26.47 39.52
CA GLU A 213 15.74 25.72 39.89
C GLU A 213 15.96 24.19 39.76
N ASN A 214 15.55 23.43 40.77
CA ASN A 214 15.63 21.97 40.75
C ASN A 214 14.42 21.32 40.05
N ILE A 215 14.52 21.18 38.73
CA ILE A 215 13.43 20.67 37.85
C ILE A 215 13.38 19.12 37.84
N ILE A 216 14.29 18.42 38.53
CA ILE A 216 14.46 16.95 38.45
C ILE A 216 13.16 16.18 38.77
N ILE A 217 12.37 16.65 39.74
CA ILE A 217 11.11 16.03 40.16
C ILE A 217 10.05 16.11 39.06
N LEU A 218 9.92 17.27 38.41
CA LEU A 218 9.00 17.46 37.27
C LEU A 218 9.36 16.55 36.08
N GLY A 219 10.66 16.40 35.80
CA GLY A 219 11.16 15.45 34.82
C GLY A 219 10.76 14.00 35.16
N ALA A 220 11.02 13.56 36.40
CA ALA A 220 10.69 12.21 36.84
C ALA A 220 9.17 11.90 36.77
N CYS A 221 8.32 12.85 37.17
CA CYS A 221 6.86 12.71 37.05
C CYS A 221 6.40 12.57 35.59
N LEU A 222 6.96 13.37 34.67
CA LEU A 222 6.63 13.31 33.25
C LEU A 222 7.05 11.97 32.62
N VAL A 223 8.21 11.42 33.00
CA VAL A 223 8.65 10.08 32.60
C VAL A 223 7.70 9.00 33.12
N GLY A 224 7.27 9.09 34.38
CA GLY A 224 6.29 8.15 34.97
C GLY A 224 4.96 8.14 34.21
N ILE A 225 4.42 9.32 33.89
CA ILE A 225 3.16 9.46 33.13
C ILE A 225 3.28 8.86 31.72
N ILE A 226 4.39 9.14 31.01
CA ILE A 226 4.65 8.59 29.67
C ILE A 226 4.80 7.06 29.74
N GLY A 227 5.57 6.53 30.69
CA GLY A 227 5.78 5.09 30.88
C GLY A 227 4.48 4.33 31.18
N VAL A 228 3.63 4.86 32.08
CA VAL A 228 2.32 4.27 32.38
C VAL A 228 1.40 4.33 31.15
N SER A 229 1.37 5.46 30.44
CA SER A 229 0.57 5.61 29.20
C SER A 229 0.97 4.58 28.13
N LEU A 230 2.27 4.31 27.99
CA LEU A 230 2.80 3.31 27.07
C LEU A 230 2.45 1.87 27.48
N LEU A 231 2.53 1.53 28.77
CA LEU A 231 2.10 0.23 29.29
C LEU A 231 0.60 -0.02 29.05
N VAL A 232 -0.23 1.00 29.25
CA VAL A 232 -1.67 0.94 28.93
C VAL A 232 -1.86 0.73 27.42
N VAL A 233 -1.22 1.51 26.56
CA VAL A 233 -1.32 1.35 25.09
C VAL A 233 -0.85 -0.03 24.64
N TYR A 234 0.26 -0.54 25.16
CA TYR A 234 0.79 -1.86 24.81
C TYR A 234 -0.20 -2.98 25.18
N ASN A 235 -0.66 -3.02 26.44
CA ASN A 235 -1.60 -4.03 26.92
C ASN A 235 -2.98 -3.93 26.23
N CYS A 236 -3.50 -2.71 26.02
CA CYS A 236 -4.76 -2.51 25.31
C CYS A 236 -4.67 -2.78 23.80
N SER A 237 -3.48 -2.69 23.18
CA SER A 237 -3.32 -2.93 21.73
C SER A 237 -3.70 -4.36 21.33
N GLY A 238 -3.30 -5.36 22.11
CA GLY A 238 -3.64 -6.77 21.88
C GLY A 238 -5.14 -7.04 22.05
N GLN A 239 -5.75 -6.45 23.08
CA GLN A 239 -7.21 -6.54 23.29
C GLN A 239 -7.98 -5.84 22.16
N PHE A 240 -7.53 -4.68 21.69
CA PHE A 240 -8.19 -3.97 20.60
C PHE A 240 -8.12 -4.72 19.27
N LEU A 241 -6.99 -5.36 18.96
CA LEU A 241 -6.83 -6.21 17.78
C LEU A 241 -7.77 -7.42 17.83
N THR A 242 -7.77 -8.17 18.94
CA THR A 242 -8.65 -9.35 19.10
C THR A 242 -10.13 -8.99 19.10
N ILE A 243 -10.55 -7.86 19.70
CA ILE A 243 -11.92 -7.34 19.60
C ILE A 243 -12.28 -7.03 18.13
N ARG A 244 -11.37 -6.42 17.37
CA ARG A 244 -11.59 -6.07 15.97
C ARG A 244 -11.72 -7.30 15.07
N GLU A 245 -10.95 -8.34 15.33
CA GLU A 245 -11.05 -9.64 14.64
C GLU A 245 -12.37 -10.35 14.98
N ARG A 246 -12.74 -10.42 16.27
CA ARG A 246 -14.05 -10.96 16.70
C ARG A 246 -15.22 -10.22 16.05
N ARG A 247 -15.17 -8.89 15.91
CA ARG A 247 -16.19 -8.10 15.20
C ARG A 247 -16.29 -8.46 13.71
N LYS A 248 -15.16 -8.69 13.02
CA LYS A 248 -15.14 -9.16 11.63
C LYS A 248 -15.75 -10.55 11.48
N ALA A 249 -15.35 -11.50 12.34
CA ALA A 249 -15.86 -12.87 12.33
C ALA A 249 -17.38 -12.90 12.49
N ARG A 250 -17.91 -12.20 13.51
CA ARG A 250 -19.37 -12.03 13.70
C ARG A 250 -20.05 -11.39 12.49
N SER A 251 -19.47 -10.36 11.87
CA SER A 251 -20.04 -9.76 10.67
C SER A 251 -20.12 -10.72 9.48
N ARG A 252 -19.16 -11.64 9.35
CA ARG A 252 -19.15 -12.69 8.32
C ARG A 252 -20.20 -13.76 8.62
N GLU A 253 -20.25 -14.25 9.86
CA GLU A 253 -21.25 -15.24 10.30
C GLU A 253 -22.68 -14.72 10.14
N ASN A 254 -22.95 -13.47 10.53
CA ASN A 254 -24.26 -12.84 10.32
C ASN A 254 -24.62 -12.75 8.84
N ALA A 255 -23.66 -12.42 7.96
CA ALA A 255 -23.89 -12.38 6.52
C ALA A 255 -24.27 -13.76 5.95
N ILE A 256 -23.63 -14.82 6.45
CA ILE A 256 -23.89 -16.23 6.10
C ILE A 256 -25.26 -16.68 6.61
N GLN A 257 -25.59 -16.38 7.86
CA GLN A 257 -26.89 -16.74 8.45
C GLN A 257 -28.04 -16.09 7.69
N LEU A 258 -27.94 -14.80 7.35
CA LEU A 258 -28.93 -14.08 6.54
C LEU A 258 -29.06 -14.67 5.12
N ALA A 259 -27.95 -15.11 4.51
CA ALA A 259 -27.96 -15.80 3.23
C ALA A 259 -28.70 -17.15 3.32
N ARG A 260 -28.38 -17.97 4.33
CA ARG A 260 -29.05 -19.25 4.62
C ARG A 260 -30.55 -19.08 4.94
N GLN A 261 -30.93 -18.04 5.66
CA GLN A 261 -32.35 -17.72 5.93
C GLN A 261 -33.11 -17.38 4.65
N GLN A 262 -32.54 -16.57 3.76
CA GLN A 262 -33.15 -16.28 2.45
C GLN A 262 -33.30 -17.53 1.57
N LEU A 263 -32.31 -18.44 1.57
CA LEU A 263 -32.44 -19.73 0.89
C LEU A 263 -33.64 -20.53 1.39
N ARG A 264 -33.72 -20.71 2.72
CA ARG A 264 -34.79 -21.49 3.36
C ARG A 264 -36.17 -20.89 3.08
N ALA A 265 -36.31 -19.57 3.20
CA ALA A 265 -37.55 -18.86 2.88
C ALA A 265 -37.98 -19.07 1.43
N HIS A 266 -37.05 -18.99 0.48
CA HIS A 266 -37.36 -19.19 -0.93
C HIS A 266 -37.60 -20.66 -1.31
N GLN A 267 -36.91 -21.62 -0.68
CA GLN A 267 -37.19 -23.04 -0.83
C GLN A 267 -38.60 -23.36 -0.30
N GLY A 268 -38.97 -22.83 0.87
CA GLY A 268 -40.33 -22.90 1.40
C GLY A 268 -41.36 -22.29 0.45
N TRP A 269 -41.07 -21.13 -0.14
CA TRP A 269 -41.93 -20.50 -1.16
C TRP A 269 -42.08 -21.35 -2.44
N LYS A 270 -40.99 -21.95 -2.94
CA LYS A 270 -41.03 -22.86 -4.10
C LYS A 270 -41.87 -24.11 -3.79
N ALA A 271 -41.68 -24.72 -2.62
CA ALA A 271 -42.45 -25.88 -2.17
C ALA A 271 -43.94 -25.53 -2.01
N ALA A 272 -44.26 -24.43 -1.32
CA ALA A 272 -45.63 -23.93 -1.17
C ALA A 272 -46.28 -23.64 -2.53
N LYS A 273 -45.55 -23.04 -3.49
CA LYS A 273 -46.05 -22.79 -4.86
C LYS A 273 -46.29 -24.09 -5.65
N GLN A 274 -45.49 -25.14 -5.43
CA GLN A 274 -45.73 -26.45 -6.03
C GLN A 274 -46.93 -27.17 -5.39
N ILE A 275 -47.09 -27.09 -4.06
CA ILE A 275 -48.25 -27.61 -3.33
C ILE A 275 -49.53 -26.89 -3.79
N ALA A 276 -49.50 -25.56 -3.88
CA ALA A 276 -50.63 -24.77 -4.39
C ALA A 276 -50.99 -25.14 -5.84
N ARG A 277 -49.99 -25.36 -6.72
CA ARG A 277 -50.24 -25.88 -8.08
C ARG A 277 -50.87 -27.27 -8.09
N LYS A 278 -50.40 -28.19 -7.25
CA LYS A 278 -50.98 -29.54 -7.09
C LYS A 278 -52.41 -29.48 -6.54
N HIS A 279 -52.70 -28.56 -5.62
CA HIS A 279 -54.07 -28.31 -5.15
C HIS A 279 -54.96 -27.72 -6.24
N VAL A 280 -54.47 -26.77 -7.05
CA VAL A 280 -55.25 -26.23 -8.18
C VAL A 280 -55.58 -27.31 -9.20
N THR A 281 -54.62 -28.17 -9.59
CA THR A 281 -54.90 -29.31 -10.48
C THR A 281 -55.84 -30.34 -9.83
N GLY A 282 -55.65 -30.66 -8.55
CA GLY A 282 -56.53 -31.59 -7.83
C GLY A 282 -57.95 -31.06 -7.62
N VAL A 283 -58.12 -29.75 -7.45
CA VAL A 283 -59.44 -29.08 -7.41
C VAL A 283 -60.07 -29.06 -8.81
N GLN A 284 -59.28 -28.89 -9.87
CA GLN A 284 -59.74 -28.96 -11.26
C GLN A 284 -60.17 -30.39 -11.64
N ASP A 285 -59.50 -31.42 -11.13
CA ASP A 285 -59.91 -32.84 -11.22
C ASP A 285 -61.15 -33.16 -10.36
N HIS A 286 -61.32 -32.51 -9.20
CA HIS A 286 -62.53 -32.65 -8.38
C HIS A 286 -63.75 -31.94 -8.98
N LEU A 287 -63.57 -30.75 -9.59
CA LEU A 287 -64.63 -29.99 -10.26
C LEU A 287 -65.06 -30.65 -11.57
N SER A 288 -64.12 -31.19 -12.35
CA SER A 288 -64.46 -31.96 -13.57
C SER A 288 -65.15 -33.29 -13.28
N ARG A 289 -64.93 -33.90 -12.10
CA ARG A 289 -65.67 -35.09 -11.63
C ARG A 289 -67.05 -34.79 -11.03
N THR A 290 -67.34 -33.54 -10.64
CA THR A 290 -68.63 -33.15 -10.05
C THR A 290 -69.61 -32.48 -11.01
N PHE A 291 -69.15 -32.01 -12.18
CA PHE A 291 -70.00 -31.38 -13.21
C PHE A 291 -70.21 -32.23 -14.47
N SER A 292 -70.48 -33.53 -14.33
CA SER A 292 -70.85 -34.43 -15.44
C SER A 292 -72.15 -35.23 -15.23
N ARG A 293 -73.20 -34.58 -14.71
CA ARG A 293 -74.57 -35.15 -14.71
C ARG A 293 -75.65 -34.13 -15.09
N ARG A 294 -76.27 -34.35 -16.26
CA ARG A 294 -77.46 -33.67 -16.84
C ARG A 294 -77.25 -32.18 -17.21
N ARG A 295 -77.86 -31.62 -18.26
CA ARG A 295 -78.65 -32.19 -19.39
C ARG A 295 -78.60 -31.20 -20.57
N SER A 296 -78.83 -31.71 -21.78
CA SER A 296 -79.36 -31.01 -22.98
C SER A 296 -79.93 -29.58 -22.81
N PHE A 297 -79.49 -28.62 -23.62
CA PHE A 297 -80.26 -28.16 -24.80
C PHE A 297 -79.41 -27.32 -25.80
N ARG A 298 -79.96 -27.19 -27.02
CA ARG A 298 -79.52 -26.50 -28.26
C ARG A 298 -78.68 -25.20 -28.13
N GLN A 299 -77.67 -24.95 -28.99
CA GLN A 299 -77.71 -24.61 -30.44
C GLN A 299 -78.36 -23.22 -30.63
N GLN A 300 -77.76 -22.21 -31.29
CA GLN A 300 -77.18 -22.18 -32.65
C GLN A 300 -76.24 -20.93 -32.76
N THR A 301 -74.98 -21.04 -33.24
CA THR A 301 -74.43 -20.56 -34.55
C THR A 301 -74.97 -19.18 -35.05
N ASP A 302 -74.17 -18.26 -35.63
CA ASP A 302 -73.49 -18.27 -36.95
C ASP A 302 -72.76 -16.90 -37.12
N LEU A 303 -71.84 -16.57 -38.06
CA LEU A 303 -71.00 -17.24 -39.09
C LEU A 303 -69.88 -16.20 -39.50
N GLU A 304 -68.65 -16.56 -39.88
CA GLU A 304 -68.01 -16.36 -41.23
C GLU A 304 -66.47 -16.13 -41.07
N ASN A 305 -65.56 -16.36 -42.04
CA ASN A 305 -65.68 -16.87 -43.43
C ASN A 305 -64.46 -17.73 -43.88
N SER A 306 -64.55 -18.36 -45.05
CA SER A 306 -63.56 -19.29 -45.66
C SER A 306 -62.72 -18.62 -46.79
N SER A 307 -61.65 -19.17 -47.38
CA SER A 307 -61.43 -20.51 -48.01
C SER A 307 -59.91 -20.70 -48.32
N HIS A 308 -59.34 -21.61 -49.15
CA HIS A 308 -59.82 -22.62 -50.12
C HIS A 308 -58.71 -23.67 -50.47
N ARG A 309 -59.10 -24.91 -50.81
CA ARG A 309 -58.53 -25.91 -51.80
C ARG A 309 -57.00 -26.22 -51.92
N VAL A 310 -56.53 -27.43 -52.28
CA VAL A 310 -57.04 -28.85 -52.22
C VAL A 310 -55.93 -29.84 -52.65
N GLN A 311 -56.10 -31.14 -52.31
CA GLN A 311 -55.60 -32.38 -52.97
C GLN A 311 -54.47 -33.24 -52.32
N GLU A 312 -54.91 -34.42 -51.83
CA GLU A 312 -54.38 -35.80 -51.98
C GLU A 312 -53.00 -36.34 -51.51
N ALA A 313 -53.11 -37.56 -50.93
CA ALA A 313 -52.35 -38.80 -51.23
C ALA A 313 -51.36 -39.42 -50.19
N ARG A 314 -51.78 -40.58 -49.65
CA ARG A 314 -50.96 -41.80 -49.28
C ARG A 314 -49.96 -41.66 -48.10
N LEU A 315 -49.62 -42.69 -47.29
CA LEU A 315 -49.91 -44.15 -47.25
C LEU A 315 -49.75 -44.71 -45.80
N MET A 316 -50.35 -45.89 -45.50
CA MET A 316 -50.03 -47.02 -44.55
C MET A 316 -48.97 -46.87 -43.40
N GLY A 317 -48.94 -47.64 -42.30
CA GLY A 317 -49.72 -48.83 -41.89
C GLY A 317 -48.83 -50.06 -41.51
N SER A 318 -48.82 -50.47 -40.22
CA SER A 318 -48.28 -51.72 -39.59
C SER A 318 -46.83 -52.19 -39.93
N THR A 319 -46.00 -52.70 -39.00
CA THR A 319 -46.14 -53.99 -38.28
C THR A 319 -45.29 -54.07 -36.99
N GLY A 320 -45.62 -54.99 -36.07
CA GLY A 320 -44.68 -55.52 -35.05
C GLY A 320 -43.76 -56.63 -35.63
N PRO A 321 -43.17 -57.56 -34.85
CA PRO A 321 -43.31 -57.84 -33.41
C PRO A 321 -41.96 -57.63 -32.65
N ASN A 322 -41.61 -58.10 -31.44
CA ASN A 322 -42.04 -59.29 -30.70
C ASN A 322 -41.75 -59.23 -29.18
N GLU A 323 -42.64 -59.86 -28.42
CA GLU A 323 -42.42 -60.61 -27.17
C GLU A 323 -41.91 -59.99 -25.83
N ARG A 324 -42.81 -60.17 -24.83
CA ARG A 324 -42.57 -60.60 -23.44
C ARG A 324 -42.17 -59.55 -22.40
N SER A 325 -43.19 -58.81 -21.98
CA SER A 325 -43.50 -58.68 -20.56
C SER A 325 -43.60 -60.05 -19.86
N ASP A 326 -43.23 -60.11 -18.58
CA ASP A 326 -43.98 -60.94 -17.63
C ASP A 326 -44.18 -60.17 -16.32
N SER A 327 -45.45 -60.04 -15.95
CA SER A 327 -45.93 -59.49 -14.70
C SER A 327 -46.28 -60.62 -13.75
N ILE A 328 -45.98 -60.48 -12.45
CA ILE A 328 -46.70 -61.24 -11.41
C ILE A 328 -47.39 -60.28 -10.46
N VAL A 329 -48.67 -60.58 -10.27
CA VAL A 329 -49.69 -59.88 -9.49
C VAL A 329 -49.72 -60.47 -8.07
N PHE A 330 -50.02 -59.69 -7.04
CA PHE A 330 -51.19 -60.00 -6.19
C PHE A 330 -51.68 -58.82 -5.33
N SER A 331 -52.98 -58.88 -5.05
CA SER A 331 -53.83 -57.84 -4.44
C SER A 331 -53.83 -57.86 -2.91
N ALA A 332 -54.22 -56.74 -2.31
CA ALA A 332 -54.64 -56.66 -0.90
C ALA A 332 -56.10 -56.20 -0.78
N GLN A 333 -56.82 -56.78 0.17
CA GLN A 333 -58.07 -56.25 0.73
C GLN A 333 -58.03 -56.36 2.25
N ASN A 334 -58.25 -55.24 2.94
CA ASN A 334 -58.92 -55.05 4.24
C ASN A 334 -58.41 -55.83 5.49
N THR A 335 -58.36 -55.27 6.70
CA THR A 335 -58.77 -53.94 7.23
C THR A 335 -58.09 -53.67 8.59
N SER A 336 -58.01 -52.38 9.00
CA SER A 336 -57.84 -51.86 10.38
C SER A 336 -56.66 -52.39 11.23
N GLU A 337 -55.76 -51.55 11.75
CA GLU A 337 -56.07 -50.61 12.84
C GLU A 337 -55.12 -49.39 12.94
N ILE A 338 -55.71 -48.25 13.34
CA ILE A 338 -55.18 -47.19 14.24
C ILE A 338 -54.01 -46.29 13.74
N SER A 339 -54.33 -45.00 13.65
CA SER A 339 -53.42 -43.83 13.55
C SER A 339 -52.74 -43.54 14.92
N GLU A 340 -51.75 -42.66 15.10
CA GLU A 340 -51.47 -41.36 14.48
C GLU A 340 -50.11 -40.79 14.96
N ALA A 341 -49.70 -39.66 14.37
CA ALA A 341 -48.86 -38.60 14.97
C ALA A 341 -47.38 -38.86 15.39
N MET A 342 -46.46 -38.18 14.71
CA MET A 342 -45.35 -37.47 15.41
C MET A 342 -45.94 -36.25 16.15
N PRO A 343 -45.29 -35.72 17.20
CA PRO A 343 -44.49 -34.50 16.98
C PRO A 343 -43.29 -34.23 17.91
N SER A 344 -42.17 -33.85 17.29
CA SER A 344 -41.37 -32.63 17.61
C SER A 344 -40.40 -32.55 18.82
N VAL A 345 -39.53 -31.52 18.72
CA VAL A 345 -38.81 -30.77 19.78
C VAL A 345 -37.45 -31.29 20.31
N VAL A 346 -36.41 -30.56 19.89
CA VAL A 346 -35.21 -30.07 20.62
C VAL A 346 -34.27 -31.08 21.31
N MET A 347 -32.96 -30.83 21.15
CA MET A 347 -31.94 -31.25 22.11
C MET A 347 -31.00 -30.07 22.38
N ASP A 348 -30.97 -29.64 23.64
CA ASP A 348 -30.03 -28.63 24.15
C ASP A 348 -28.85 -29.32 24.88
N ILE A 349 -27.80 -28.56 25.13
CA ILE A 349 -26.50 -29.04 25.65
C ILE A 349 -26.44 -28.96 27.17
N SER A 350 -26.06 -30.03 27.89
CA SER A 350 -24.90 -30.03 28.82
C SER A 350 -24.76 -31.25 29.74
N ASN A 351 -23.49 -31.67 29.90
CA ASN A 351 -22.82 -32.21 31.09
C ASN A 351 -23.10 -33.59 31.71
N ASP A 352 -21.96 -34.15 32.15
CA ASP A 352 -21.68 -35.08 33.25
C ASP A 352 -22.25 -36.51 33.26
N GLY A 353 -21.35 -37.44 33.56
CA GLY A 353 -21.66 -38.46 34.56
C GLY A 353 -21.64 -39.92 34.10
N GLU A 354 -20.50 -40.55 34.36
CA GLU A 354 -20.43 -41.90 34.96
C GLU A 354 -20.60 -43.15 34.07
N VAL A 355 -19.76 -44.14 34.39
CA VAL A 355 -19.57 -45.40 33.66
C VAL A 355 -20.21 -46.53 34.45
N VAL A 356 -21.13 -47.27 33.84
CA VAL A 356 -21.43 -48.65 34.27
C VAL A 356 -21.56 -49.53 33.03
N ALA A 357 -20.69 -50.55 32.95
CA ALA A 357 -20.78 -51.61 31.94
C ALA A 357 -21.24 -52.90 32.62
N THR A 358 -22.30 -53.53 32.09
CA THR A 358 -22.74 -54.87 32.51
C THR A 358 -23.20 -55.73 31.32
N ASN A 359 -22.24 -56.44 30.75
CA ASN A 359 -22.26 -57.88 30.43
C ASN A 359 -23.54 -58.58 29.88
N ASP A 360 -23.38 -59.01 28.62
CA ASP A 360 -23.48 -60.40 28.14
C ASP A 360 -24.84 -61.11 27.83
N LYS A 361 -24.89 -61.52 26.54
CA LYS A 361 -25.40 -62.80 25.97
C LYS A 361 -26.92 -63.00 25.74
N PRO A 362 -27.31 -63.86 24.77
CA PRO A 362 -26.67 -64.11 23.46
C PRO A 362 -27.66 -64.16 22.28
N ALA A 363 -27.17 -63.97 21.05
CA ALA A 363 -27.95 -64.15 19.83
C ALA A 363 -28.15 -65.63 19.43
N PRO A 364 -29.32 -66.03 18.90
CA PRO A 364 -29.48 -67.33 18.23
C PRO A 364 -28.91 -67.28 16.80
N LYS A 365 -28.01 -68.22 16.46
CA LYS A 365 -27.39 -68.31 15.13
C LYS A 365 -28.31 -69.00 14.11
N GLY A 366 -29.06 -68.23 13.33
CA GLY A 366 -29.63 -68.67 12.06
C GLY A 366 -28.60 -68.53 10.92
N LYS A 367 -28.12 -69.65 10.35
CA LYS A 367 -27.24 -69.60 9.18
C LYS A 367 -28.04 -69.27 7.92
N HIS A 368 -27.72 -68.18 7.23
CA HIS A 368 -27.95 -68.09 5.79
C HIS A 368 -26.69 -67.58 5.09
N ARG A 369 -26.35 -68.21 3.97
CA ARG A 369 -25.18 -67.85 3.15
C ARG A 369 -25.40 -66.45 2.57
N SER A 370 -24.68 -65.47 3.11
CA SER A 370 -24.60 -64.14 2.51
C SER A 370 -24.01 -64.28 1.11
N THR A 371 -24.85 -64.10 0.09
CA THR A 371 -24.36 -64.08 -1.29
C THR A 371 -23.56 -62.79 -1.48
N GLN A 372 -22.40 -62.90 -2.14
CA GLN A 372 -21.51 -61.77 -2.37
C GLN A 372 -22.25 -60.57 -3.02
N THR A 373 -23.26 -60.87 -3.84
CA THR A 373 -24.22 -59.92 -4.45
C THR A 373 -25.03 -59.10 -3.44
N GLN A 374 -25.42 -59.66 -2.29
CA GLN A 374 -26.14 -58.92 -1.23
C GLN A 374 -25.21 -57.97 -0.48
N ILE A 375 -23.98 -58.39 -0.19
CA ILE A 375 -22.94 -57.52 0.39
C ILE A 375 -22.66 -56.35 -0.56
N PHE A 376 -22.48 -56.63 -1.86
CA PHE A 376 -22.29 -55.57 -2.85
C PHE A 376 -23.50 -54.65 -2.97
N LYS A 377 -24.75 -55.14 -3.02
CA LYS A 377 -25.94 -54.27 -3.06
C LYS A 377 -26.06 -53.39 -1.81
N TYR A 378 -25.78 -53.94 -0.62
CA TYR A 378 -25.74 -53.17 0.63
C TYR A 378 -24.64 -52.11 0.59
N ALA A 379 -23.41 -52.48 0.21
CA ALA A 379 -22.28 -51.57 0.10
C ALA A 379 -22.48 -50.47 -0.96
N TYR A 380 -23.10 -50.77 -2.11
CA TYR A 380 -23.47 -49.77 -3.10
C TYR A 380 -24.56 -48.82 -2.57
N GLY A 381 -25.57 -49.35 -1.85
CA GLY A 381 -26.60 -48.52 -1.20
C GLY A 381 -26.03 -47.60 -0.12
N GLU A 382 -25.11 -48.09 0.73
CA GLU A 382 -24.34 -47.31 1.69
C GLU A 382 -23.48 -46.23 1.00
N ILE A 383 -22.79 -46.58 -0.10
CA ILE A 383 -21.99 -45.63 -0.88
C ILE A 383 -22.88 -44.57 -1.55
N GLU A 384 -24.08 -44.92 -2.01
CA GLU A 384 -25.04 -43.96 -2.57
C GLU A 384 -25.64 -43.07 -1.48
N LEU A 385 -26.01 -43.61 -0.31
CA LEU A 385 -26.46 -42.84 0.85
C LEU A 385 -25.36 -41.90 1.36
N GLU A 386 -24.12 -42.35 1.49
CA GLU A 386 -23.01 -41.52 1.95
C GLU A 386 -22.62 -40.49 0.88
N LYS A 387 -22.69 -40.80 -0.43
CA LYS A 387 -22.57 -39.79 -1.50
C LYS A 387 -23.69 -38.77 -1.45
N ALA A 388 -24.95 -39.19 -1.28
CA ALA A 388 -26.09 -38.29 -1.17
C ALA A 388 -25.95 -37.38 0.08
N ARG A 389 -25.53 -37.94 1.22
CA ARG A 389 -25.24 -37.20 2.45
C ARG A 389 -24.04 -36.26 2.29
N GLN A 390 -23.02 -36.64 1.53
CA GLN A 390 -21.90 -35.77 1.15
C GLN A 390 -22.35 -34.65 0.20
N GLU A 391 -23.26 -34.92 -0.74
CA GLU A 391 -23.86 -33.91 -1.60
C GLU A 391 -24.78 -32.97 -0.82
N GLU A 392 -25.56 -33.44 0.15
CA GLU A 392 -26.33 -32.60 1.08
C GLU A 392 -25.41 -31.74 1.96
N ASN A 393 -24.35 -32.33 2.53
CA ASN A 393 -23.34 -31.58 3.29
C ASN A 393 -22.61 -30.54 2.43
N LYS A 394 -22.30 -30.86 1.17
CA LYS A 394 -21.72 -29.93 0.19
C LYS A 394 -22.70 -28.84 -0.23
N ASN A 395 -23.99 -29.17 -0.32
CA ASN A 395 -25.10 -28.23 -0.51
C ASN A 395 -25.34 -27.31 0.71
N MET A 396 -24.92 -27.74 1.90
CA MET A 396 -24.96 -26.99 3.17
C MET A 396 -23.64 -26.24 3.47
N SER A 397 -22.57 -26.58 2.75
CA SER A 397 -21.28 -25.87 2.80
C SER A 397 -21.43 -24.42 2.33
N PHE A 398 -20.41 -23.62 2.63
CA PHE A 398 -20.43 -22.20 2.29
C PHE A 398 -20.55 -21.97 0.77
N THR A 399 -19.81 -22.70 -0.06
CA THR A 399 -19.99 -22.69 -1.53
C THR A 399 -21.38 -23.16 -1.97
N GLY A 400 -21.93 -24.24 -1.41
CA GLY A 400 -23.27 -24.75 -1.78
C GLY A 400 -24.39 -23.76 -1.48
N VAL A 401 -24.28 -23.05 -0.35
CA VAL A 401 -25.18 -21.94 0.01
C VAL A 401 -25.06 -20.79 -1.00
N LEU A 402 -23.83 -20.42 -1.38
CA LEU A 402 -23.57 -19.33 -2.32
C LEU A 402 -24.10 -19.58 -3.73
N ALA A 403 -23.84 -20.77 -4.27
CA ALA A 403 -24.34 -21.19 -5.58
C ALA A 403 -25.87 -21.09 -5.61
N LYS A 404 -26.55 -21.61 -4.58
CA LYS A 404 -28.01 -21.49 -4.46
C LYS A 404 -28.47 -20.03 -4.33
N VAL A 405 -27.78 -19.17 -3.56
CA VAL A 405 -28.19 -17.75 -3.43
C VAL A 405 -28.14 -17.06 -4.80
N LYS A 406 -27.11 -17.33 -5.62
CA LYS A 406 -27.02 -16.82 -6.98
C LYS A 406 -28.13 -17.37 -7.90
N GLU A 407 -28.39 -18.68 -7.89
CA GLU A 407 -29.49 -19.30 -8.66
C GLU A 407 -30.85 -18.67 -8.34
N LEU A 408 -31.09 -18.35 -7.07
CA LEU A 408 -32.32 -17.71 -6.62
C LEU A 408 -32.41 -16.22 -6.99
N GLN A 409 -31.27 -15.53 -7.10
CA GLN A 409 -31.22 -14.13 -7.49
C GLN A 409 -31.50 -13.91 -8.99
N LYS A 410 -31.41 -14.96 -9.83
CA LYS A 410 -31.90 -15.14 -11.21
C LYS A 410 -31.82 -13.98 -12.22
N GLU A 411 -31.08 -12.93 -11.91
CA GLU A 411 -30.52 -11.97 -12.85
C GLU A 411 -29.05 -12.33 -13.04
N MET A 412 -28.64 -12.55 -14.29
CA MET A 412 -27.21 -12.60 -14.62
C MET A 412 -26.64 -11.19 -14.44
N THR A 413 -26.15 -10.89 -13.23
CA THR A 413 -25.60 -9.57 -12.89
C THR A 413 -24.30 -9.24 -13.64
N ARG A 414 -23.70 -10.25 -14.30
CA ARG A 414 -22.56 -10.10 -15.22
C ARG A 414 -23.08 -10.08 -16.66
N PRO A 415 -22.83 -9.02 -17.45
CA PRO A 415 -23.14 -9.05 -18.87
C PRO A 415 -22.21 -10.04 -19.58
N LEU A 416 -22.73 -10.82 -20.52
CA LEU A 416 -21.93 -11.69 -21.37
C LEU A 416 -21.05 -10.86 -22.31
N LEU A 417 -19.78 -11.25 -22.45
CA LEU A 417 -18.80 -10.50 -23.24
C LEU A 417 -18.06 -11.43 -24.21
N LYS A 418 -18.57 -11.51 -25.45
CA LYS A 418 -17.88 -12.08 -26.60
C LYS A 418 -16.87 -11.07 -27.12
N VAL A 419 -15.66 -11.51 -27.43
CA VAL A 419 -14.63 -10.68 -28.08
C VAL A 419 -14.28 -11.30 -29.41
N GLU A 420 -14.44 -10.55 -30.50
CA GLU A 420 -13.99 -10.95 -31.84
C GLU A 420 -12.78 -10.11 -32.21
N PHE A 421 -11.79 -10.71 -32.88
CA PHE A 421 -10.66 -10.00 -33.46
C PHE A 421 -10.58 -10.35 -34.95
N LYS A 422 -10.46 -9.32 -35.80
CA LYS A 422 -10.49 -9.44 -37.27
C LYS A 422 -9.28 -8.74 -37.86
N ASN A 423 -8.44 -9.52 -38.55
CA ASN A 423 -7.20 -9.12 -39.21
C ASN A 423 -6.24 -8.33 -38.29
N LEU A 424 -6.23 -8.65 -37.00
CA LEU A 424 -5.50 -7.91 -35.98
C LEU A 424 -3.99 -8.06 -36.18
N THR A 425 -3.32 -6.96 -36.46
CA THR A 425 -1.88 -6.89 -36.74
C THR A 425 -1.24 -5.87 -35.82
N LEU A 426 -0.10 -6.22 -35.24
CA LEU A 426 0.69 -5.36 -34.37
C LEU A 426 2.08 -5.19 -34.93
N SER A 427 2.53 -3.94 -35.11
CA SER A 427 3.89 -3.63 -35.55
C SER A 427 4.60 -2.63 -34.64
N LEU A 428 5.90 -2.88 -34.43
CA LEU A 428 6.84 -1.99 -33.77
C LEU A 428 7.88 -1.55 -34.81
N GLY A 429 7.68 -0.36 -35.39
CA GLY A 429 8.43 0.07 -36.57
C GLY A 429 8.23 -0.92 -37.72
N LYS A 430 9.33 -1.45 -38.28
CA LYS A 430 9.29 -2.46 -39.35
C LYS A 430 8.97 -3.88 -38.88
N ARG A 431 9.07 -4.18 -37.57
CA ARG A 431 8.88 -5.54 -37.05
C ARG A 431 7.40 -5.80 -36.73
N LYS A 432 6.78 -6.73 -37.44
CA LYS A 432 5.45 -7.27 -37.09
C LYS A 432 5.59 -8.24 -35.91
N LEU A 433 4.78 -8.07 -34.87
CA LEU A 433 4.73 -8.89 -33.66
C LEU A 433 3.49 -9.79 -33.62
N LEU A 434 2.38 -9.34 -34.21
CA LEU A 434 1.22 -10.16 -34.60
C LEU A 434 0.86 -9.83 -36.05
N ARG A 435 0.35 -10.82 -36.80
CA ARG A 435 0.06 -10.70 -38.24
C ARG A 435 -1.30 -11.31 -38.57
N SER A 436 -2.23 -10.49 -39.04
CA SER A 436 -3.58 -10.89 -39.50
C SER A 436 -4.29 -11.91 -38.59
N VAL A 437 -4.23 -11.66 -37.29
CA VAL A 437 -4.81 -12.55 -36.27
C VAL A 437 -6.34 -12.39 -36.30
N THR A 438 -7.05 -13.47 -36.62
CA THR A 438 -8.51 -13.50 -36.75
C THR A 438 -9.10 -14.66 -35.93
N GLY A 439 -10.21 -14.39 -35.23
CA GLY A 439 -10.85 -15.36 -34.34
C GLY A 439 -11.76 -14.70 -33.31
N GLU A 440 -12.20 -15.49 -32.33
CA GLU A 440 -13.10 -15.05 -31.26
C GLU A 440 -12.83 -15.74 -29.92
N LEU A 441 -13.26 -15.10 -28.85
CA LEU A 441 -13.35 -15.63 -27.49
C LEU A 441 -14.82 -15.57 -27.07
N GLN A 442 -15.41 -16.71 -26.72
CA GLN A 442 -16.82 -16.80 -26.34
C GLN A 442 -17.00 -16.76 -24.80
N PRO A 443 -18.09 -16.15 -24.30
CA PRO A 443 -18.47 -16.28 -22.89
C PRO A 443 -18.87 -17.72 -22.56
N GLY A 444 -18.63 -18.16 -21.32
CA GLY A 444 -18.97 -19.51 -20.89
C GLY A 444 -17.87 -20.56 -21.10
N ARG A 445 -16.74 -20.18 -21.70
CA ARG A 445 -15.66 -21.09 -22.12
C ARG A 445 -14.32 -20.66 -21.54
N VAL A 446 -13.42 -21.63 -21.34
CA VAL A 446 -12.01 -21.40 -21.00
C VAL A 446 -11.13 -21.68 -22.22
N THR A 447 -10.62 -20.62 -22.84
CA THR A 447 -9.69 -20.67 -23.97
C THR A 447 -8.25 -20.65 -23.47
N ALA A 448 -7.45 -21.64 -23.87
CA ALA A 448 -6.00 -21.61 -23.69
C ALA A 448 -5.30 -20.96 -24.89
N VAL A 449 -4.28 -20.15 -24.62
CA VAL A 449 -3.36 -19.61 -25.64
C VAL A 449 -2.00 -20.29 -25.46
N MET A 450 -1.59 -21.06 -26.47
CA MET A 450 -0.36 -21.83 -26.47
C MET A 450 0.50 -21.51 -27.69
N GLY A 451 1.72 -22.05 -27.73
CA GLY A 451 2.71 -21.82 -28.78
C GLY A 451 4.11 -21.62 -28.20
N PRO A 452 5.15 -21.65 -29.04
CA PRO A 452 6.54 -21.59 -28.60
C PRO A 452 6.94 -20.26 -27.95
N SER A 453 8.16 -20.23 -27.42
CA SER A 453 8.76 -19.01 -26.91
C SER A 453 8.96 -17.98 -28.03
N GLY A 454 8.60 -16.72 -27.77
CA GLY A 454 8.61 -15.67 -28.79
C GLY A 454 7.48 -15.71 -29.83
N ALA A 455 6.49 -16.61 -29.71
CA ALA A 455 5.30 -16.64 -30.59
C ALA A 455 4.37 -15.43 -30.47
N GLY A 456 4.56 -14.57 -29.47
CA GLY A 456 3.72 -13.38 -29.24
C GLY A 456 2.50 -13.60 -28.32
N LYS A 457 2.47 -14.68 -27.52
CA LYS A 457 1.39 -15.03 -26.57
C LYS A 457 0.93 -13.84 -25.69
N THR A 458 1.84 -13.27 -24.89
CA THR A 458 1.61 -12.06 -24.08
C THR A 458 1.26 -10.83 -24.94
N THR A 459 1.81 -10.72 -26.15
CA THR A 459 1.49 -9.62 -27.09
C THR A 459 0.04 -9.73 -27.58
N PHE A 460 -0.44 -10.94 -27.89
CA PHE A 460 -1.83 -11.24 -28.23
C PHE A 460 -2.77 -10.89 -27.08
N LEU A 461 -2.51 -11.34 -25.85
CA LEU A 461 -3.32 -10.97 -24.68
C LEU A 461 -3.40 -9.45 -24.50
N ASN A 462 -2.27 -8.74 -24.62
CA ASN A 462 -2.25 -7.28 -24.51
C ASN A 462 -2.98 -6.58 -25.67
N ALA A 463 -2.97 -7.17 -26.88
CA ALA A 463 -3.72 -6.70 -28.04
C ALA A 463 -5.23 -6.80 -27.81
N VAL A 464 -5.70 -7.99 -27.45
CA VAL A 464 -7.11 -8.28 -27.20
C VAL A 464 -7.64 -7.51 -25.98
N ALA A 465 -6.84 -7.34 -24.92
CA ALA A 465 -7.16 -6.47 -23.78
C ALA A 465 -7.08 -4.96 -24.08
N GLY A 466 -6.61 -4.56 -25.28
CA GLY A 466 -6.40 -3.17 -25.67
C GLY A 466 -5.34 -2.43 -24.85
N LYS A 467 -4.44 -3.16 -24.17
CA LYS A 467 -3.37 -2.59 -23.33
C LYS A 467 -2.15 -2.10 -24.10
N VAL A 468 -2.09 -2.38 -25.40
CA VAL A 468 -1.06 -1.91 -26.34
C VAL A 468 -0.85 -0.40 -26.25
N THR A 469 0.41 0.04 -26.05
CA THR A 469 0.83 1.44 -26.11
C THR A 469 2.10 1.60 -26.93
N GLY A 470 2.09 2.49 -27.92
CA GLY A 470 3.28 2.83 -28.74
C GLY A 470 3.50 1.99 -30.01
N TYR A 471 2.64 1.01 -30.26
CA TYR A 471 2.65 0.17 -31.48
C TYR A 471 1.67 0.69 -32.53
N GLN A 472 1.94 0.39 -33.80
CA GLN A 472 0.93 0.52 -34.86
C GLN A 472 0.01 -0.71 -34.83
N VAL A 473 -1.29 -0.48 -34.77
CA VAL A 473 -2.34 -1.51 -34.77
C VAL A 473 -3.16 -1.38 -36.04
N THR A 474 -3.36 -2.48 -36.76
CA THR A 474 -4.36 -2.56 -37.84
C THR A 474 -5.28 -3.77 -37.62
N GLY A 475 -6.41 -3.80 -38.33
CA GLY A 475 -7.53 -4.69 -38.01
C GLY A 475 -8.43 -4.11 -36.90
N SER A 476 -9.32 -4.93 -36.36
CA SER A 476 -10.27 -4.49 -35.33
C SER A 476 -10.54 -5.55 -34.26
N VAL A 477 -10.79 -5.09 -33.04
CA VAL A 477 -11.37 -5.90 -31.96
C VAL A 477 -12.81 -5.42 -31.76
N LEU A 478 -13.77 -6.33 -31.86
CA LEU A 478 -15.20 -6.08 -31.65
C LEU A 478 -15.64 -6.70 -30.33
N VAL A 479 -16.60 -6.08 -29.67
CA VAL A 479 -17.18 -6.56 -28.41
C VAL A 479 -18.67 -6.79 -28.64
N ASN A 480 -19.14 -8.03 -28.46
CA ASN A 480 -20.52 -8.44 -28.78
C ASN A 480 -20.96 -8.01 -30.20
N GLY A 481 -20.07 -8.13 -31.19
CA GLY A 481 -20.31 -7.74 -32.59
C GLY A 481 -20.23 -6.22 -32.87
N ALA A 482 -20.16 -5.37 -31.84
CA ALA A 482 -20.08 -3.93 -32.01
C ALA A 482 -18.63 -3.43 -32.17
N HIS A 483 -18.42 -2.47 -33.08
CA HIS A 483 -17.18 -1.72 -33.18
C HIS A 483 -17.06 -0.75 -31.99
N GLY A 484 -16.20 -1.07 -31.02
CA GLY A 484 -15.97 -0.26 -29.85
C GLY A 484 -14.63 -0.58 -29.20
N SER A 485 -13.97 0.42 -28.61
CA SER A 485 -12.71 0.17 -27.91
C SER A 485 -12.95 -0.76 -26.72
N ILE A 486 -12.23 -1.88 -26.66
CA ILE A 486 -12.26 -2.79 -25.50
C ILE A 486 -11.95 -2.07 -24.16
N ARG A 487 -11.22 -0.94 -24.22
CA ARG A 487 -10.97 -0.05 -23.07
C ARG A 487 -12.24 0.52 -22.44
N SER A 488 -13.32 0.69 -23.21
CA SER A 488 -14.65 1.09 -22.74
C SER A 488 -15.26 0.11 -21.73
N TYR A 489 -14.77 -1.13 -21.71
CA TYR A 489 -15.24 -2.21 -20.84
C TYR A 489 -14.29 -2.51 -19.68
N LYS A 490 -13.25 -1.69 -19.45
CA LYS A 490 -12.20 -1.91 -18.43
C LYS A 490 -12.71 -2.20 -17.01
N LYS A 491 -13.92 -1.77 -16.63
CA LYS A 491 -14.52 -2.03 -15.31
C LYS A 491 -15.09 -3.45 -15.14
N ILE A 492 -15.24 -4.20 -16.24
CA ILE A 492 -15.73 -5.59 -16.26
C ILE A 492 -14.71 -6.57 -16.86
N ILE A 493 -13.51 -6.10 -17.24
CA ILE A 493 -12.41 -6.93 -17.73
C ILE A 493 -11.36 -7.08 -16.63
N GLY A 494 -11.12 -8.31 -16.20
CA GLY A 494 -10.01 -8.67 -15.33
C GLY A 494 -8.77 -9.00 -16.14
N PHE A 495 -7.59 -8.62 -15.65
CA PHE A 495 -6.32 -8.98 -16.29
C PHE A 495 -5.26 -9.30 -15.24
N VAL A 496 -4.85 -10.56 -15.17
CA VAL A 496 -3.75 -11.05 -14.34
C VAL A 496 -2.46 -11.03 -15.18
N PRO A 497 -1.47 -10.17 -14.85
CA PRO A 497 -0.18 -10.18 -15.54
C PRO A 497 0.67 -11.39 -15.13
N GLN A 498 1.76 -11.62 -15.88
CA GLN A 498 2.73 -12.69 -15.59
C GLN A 498 3.35 -12.52 -14.19
N ASP A 499 3.72 -11.29 -13.83
CA ASP A 499 4.22 -10.91 -12.50
C ASP A 499 3.12 -10.88 -11.42
N ASP A 500 3.50 -11.25 -10.19
CA ASP A 500 2.62 -11.24 -9.03
C ASP A 500 2.42 -9.83 -8.44
N VAL A 501 1.50 -9.05 -9.01
CA VAL A 501 1.19 -7.68 -8.55
C VAL A 501 0.25 -7.70 -7.35
N VAL A 502 0.82 -7.92 -6.16
CA VAL A 502 0.09 -8.02 -4.87
C VAL A 502 0.70 -7.12 -3.79
N HIS A 503 -0.08 -6.70 -2.79
CA HIS A 503 0.46 -5.92 -1.66
C HIS A 503 1.02 -6.82 -0.57
N GLY A 504 2.35 -6.94 -0.53
CA GLY A 504 3.08 -7.80 0.42
C GLY A 504 2.81 -7.52 1.90
N ASN A 505 2.65 -6.24 2.30
CA ASN A 505 2.48 -5.85 3.72
C ASN A 505 1.03 -6.02 4.23
N LEU A 506 0.13 -6.53 3.38
CA LEU A 506 -1.27 -6.83 3.70
C LEU A 506 -1.50 -8.33 3.80
N THR A 507 -2.57 -8.74 4.48
CA THR A 507 -3.00 -10.15 4.46
C THR A 507 -3.67 -10.52 3.14
N VAL A 508 -3.84 -11.81 2.88
CA VAL A 508 -4.60 -12.32 1.74
C VAL A 508 -6.01 -11.73 1.71
N GLU A 509 -6.74 -11.82 2.82
CA GLU A 509 -8.09 -11.24 2.95
C GLU A 509 -8.09 -9.72 2.70
N GLU A 510 -7.08 -8.98 3.15
CA GLU A 510 -7.01 -7.53 3.00
C GLU A 510 -6.77 -7.08 1.56
N ASN A 511 -5.96 -7.83 0.79
CA ASN A 511 -5.77 -7.60 -0.64
C ASN A 511 -7.11 -7.76 -1.39
N LEU A 512 -7.82 -8.86 -1.12
CA LEU A 512 -9.11 -9.15 -1.76
C LEU A 512 -10.17 -8.09 -1.38
N TRP A 513 -10.30 -7.74 -0.10
CA TRP A 513 -11.21 -6.67 0.33
C TRP A 513 -10.88 -5.29 -0.23
N PHE A 514 -9.60 -4.98 -0.45
CA PHE A 514 -9.21 -3.73 -1.08
C PHE A 514 -9.66 -3.67 -2.55
N SER A 515 -9.47 -4.76 -3.30
CA SER A 515 -9.99 -4.89 -4.67
C SER A 515 -11.52 -4.81 -4.69
N ALA A 516 -12.20 -5.57 -3.84
CA ALA A 516 -13.66 -5.59 -3.68
C ALA A 516 -14.23 -4.19 -3.47
N ASN A 517 -13.70 -3.46 -2.49
CA ASN A 517 -14.22 -2.15 -2.11
C ASN A 517 -13.99 -1.07 -3.17
N CYS A 518 -12.99 -1.21 -4.03
CA CYS A 518 -12.69 -0.27 -5.10
C CYS A 518 -13.41 -0.59 -6.43
N ARG A 519 -13.65 -1.88 -6.74
CA ARG A 519 -14.10 -2.32 -8.08
C ARG A 519 -15.52 -2.89 -8.14
N LEU A 520 -16.08 -3.41 -7.04
CA LEU A 520 -17.47 -3.87 -7.01
C LEU A 520 -18.47 -2.69 -7.11
N PRO A 521 -19.71 -2.93 -7.58
CA PRO A 521 -20.72 -1.88 -7.73
C PRO A 521 -20.95 -1.04 -6.47
N ALA A 522 -21.04 0.28 -6.64
CA ALA A 522 -21.13 1.24 -5.52
C ALA A 522 -22.37 1.06 -4.63
N ARG A 523 -23.46 0.51 -5.18
CA ARG A 523 -24.73 0.24 -4.50
C ARG A 523 -24.85 -1.17 -3.92
N MET A 524 -23.88 -2.07 -4.18
CA MET A 524 -23.90 -3.44 -3.67
C MET A 524 -23.80 -3.45 -2.14
N SER A 525 -24.66 -4.24 -1.49
CA SER A 525 -24.72 -4.33 -0.02
C SER A 525 -23.42 -4.86 0.57
N HIS A 526 -23.13 -4.53 1.83
CA HIS A 526 -21.97 -5.10 2.52
C HIS A 526 -22.04 -6.64 2.58
N ARG A 527 -23.25 -7.20 2.74
CA ARG A 527 -23.46 -8.65 2.82
C ARG A 527 -23.01 -9.35 1.54
N ASP A 528 -23.42 -8.84 0.39
CA ASP A 528 -23.13 -9.49 -0.89
C ASP A 528 -21.63 -9.34 -1.26
N ARG A 529 -20.98 -8.26 -0.82
CA ARG A 529 -19.51 -8.12 -0.89
C ARG A 529 -18.78 -9.18 -0.05
N VAL A 530 -19.26 -9.46 1.18
CA VAL A 530 -18.71 -10.56 2.00
C VAL A 530 -18.84 -11.88 1.24
N LEU A 531 -20.04 -12.19 0.72
CA LEU A 531 -20.30 -13.44 0.00
C LEU A 531 -19.37 -13.61 -1.22
N ILE A 532 -19.14 -12.56 -2.02
CA ILE A 532 -18.21 -12.60 -3.16
C ILE A 532 -16.77 -12.86 -2.72
N VAL A 533 -16.26 -12.12 -1.73
CA VAL A 533 -14.87 -12.25 -1.25
C VAL A 533 -14.60 -13.64 -0.69
N GLU A 534 -15.48 -14.14 0.18
CA GLU A 534 -15.37 -15.45 0.78
C GLU A 534 -15.46 -16.58 -0.26
N ARG A 535 -16.35 -16.48 -1.26
CA ARG A 535 -16.44 -17.46 -2.35
C ARG A 535 -15.12 -17.56 -3.11
N VAL A 536 -14.46 -16.42 -3.39
CA VAL A 536 -13.16 -16.42 -4.08
C VAL A 536 -12.04 -16.97 -3.19
N ILE A 537 -12.09 -16.75 -1.86
CA ILE A 537 -11.15 -17.37 -0.91
C ILE A 537 -11.34 -18.90 -0.89
N GLU A 538 -12.58 -19.41 -0.94
CA GLU A 538 -12.85 -20.85 -0.95
C GLU A 538 -12.54 -21.49 -2.32
N SER A 539 -12.95 -20.88 -3.44
CA SER A 539 -12.72 -21.44 -4.78
C SER A 539 -11.24 -21.53 -5.14
N LEU A 540 -10.42 -20.61 -4.64
CA LEU A 540 -8.97 -20.61 -4.81
C LEU A 540 -8.22 -21.32 -3.68
N ASP A 541 -8.91 -21.95 -2.71
CA ASP A 541 -8.30 -22.65 -1.58
C ASP A 541 -7.27 -21.78 -0.81
N LEU A 542 -7.73 -20.57 -0.43
CA LEU A 542 -6.95 -19.58 0.32
C LEU A 542 -7.34 -19.51 1.80
N GLN A 543 -8.27 -20.37 2.27
CA GLN A 543 -8.79 -20.32 3.65
C GLN A 543 -7.68 -20.48 4.70
N GLY A 544 -6.77 -21.43 4.52
CA GLY A 544 -5.65 -21.67 5.44
C GLY A 544 -4.63 -20.53 5.54
N VAL A 545 -4.57 -19.64 4.54
CA VAL A 545 -3.64 -18.48 4.50
C VAL A 545 -4.34 -17.13 4.50
N ARG A 546 -5.66 -17.10 4.70
CA ARG A 546 -6.52 -15.90 4.69
C ARG A 546 -5.96 -14.74 5.52
N ASN A 547 -5.53 -15.03 6.74
CA ASN A 547 -5.03 -14.05 7.71
C ASN A 547 -3.51 -13.88 7.63
N SER A 548 -2.82 -14.68 6.82
CA SER A 548 -1.37 -14.60 6.63
C SER A 548 -1.02 -13.38 5.80
N VAL A 549 0.08 -12.72 6.16
CA VAL A 549 0.67 -11.61 5.38
C VAL A 549 1.29 -12.17 4.11
N VAL A 550 1.04 -11.51 2.97
CA VAL A 550 1.50 -12.00 1.66
C VAL A 550 3.02 -12.05 1.56
N GLY A 551 3.71 -11.07 2.15
CA GLY A 551 5.18 -10.97 2.17
C GLY A 551 5.76 -10.16 1.01
N THR A 552 6.96 -9.65 1.22
CA THR A 552 7.80 -8.97 0.21
C THR A 552 9.04 -9.82 -0.08
N VAL A 553 9.95 -9.34 -0.94
CA VAL A 553 11.25 -10.00 -1.15
C VAL A 553 12.07 -10.04 0.15
N GLU A 554 12.02 -8.97 0.93
CA GLU A 554 12.71 -8.83 2.22
C GLU A 554 12.01 -9.59 3.36
N LYS A 555 10.67 -9.63 3.34
CA LYS A 555 9.87 -10.19 4.44
C LYS A 555 9.08 -11.41 3.99
N ARG A 556 9.52 -12.58 4.44
CA ARG A 556 8.85 -13.88 4.23
C ARG A 556 7.35 -13.81 4.55
N GLY A 557 6.53 -14.35 3.65
CA GLY A 557 5.08 -14.47 3.78
C GLY A 557 4.57 -15.82 3.26
N ILE A 558 3.55 -15.79 2.40
CA ILE A 558 2.94 -16.99 1.79
C ILE A 558 3.81 -17.59 0.68
N SER A 559 3.51 -18.82 0.24
CA SER A 559 4.25 -19.45 -0.86
C SER A 559 4.01 -18.76 -2.21
N GLY A 560 4.93 -18.92 -3.17
CA GLY A 560 4.78 -18.36 -4.52
C GLY A 560 3.48 -18.80 -5.21
N GLY A 561 3.14 -20.09 -5.12
CA GLY A 561 1.88 -20.61 -5.65
C GLY A 561 0.63 -20.05 -4.96
N GLN A 562 0.68 -19.84 -3.63
CA GLN A 562 -0.40 -19.15 -2.92
C GLN A 562 -0.50 -17.69 -3.37
N ARG A 563 0.63 -17.00 -3.56
CA ARG A 563 0.69 -15.62 -4.05
C ARG A 563 0.11 -15.47 -5.46
N LYS A 564 0.42 -16.39 -6.37
CA LYS A 564 -0.17 -16.47 -7.72
C LYS A 564 -1.69 -16.64 -7.66
N ARG A 565 -2.19 -17.54 -6.79
CA ARG A 565 -3.63 -17.67 -6.51
C ARG A 565 -4.26 -16.38 -5.95
N VAL A 566 -3.58 -15.65 -5.06
CA VAL A 566 -4.05 -14.34 -4.56
C VAL A 566 -4.13 -13.29 -5.67
N ASN A 567 -3.14 -13.25 -6.58
CA ASN A 567 -3.12 -12.35 -7.74
C ASN A 567 -4.34 -12.59 -8.65
N VAL A 568 -4.65 -13.86 -8.96
CA VAL A 568 -5.89 -14.24 -9.67
C VAL A 568 -7.15 -13.83 -8.89
N GLY A 569 -7.16 -14.06 -7.56
CA GLY A 569 -8.27 -13.70 -6.68
C GLY A 569 -8.59 -12.20 -6.67
N ILE A 570 -7.58 -11.32 -6.75
CA ILE A 570 -7.75 -9.86 -6.81
C ILE A 570 -8.57 -9.44 -8.04
N GLU A 571 -8.40 -10.13 -9.17
CA GLU A 571 -9.18 -9.89 -10.40
C GLU A 571 -10.55 -10.59 -10.34
N MET A 572 -10.63 -11.84 -9.85
CA MET A 572 -11.90 -12.57 -9.71
C MET A 572 -12.91 -11.86 -8.78
N VAL A 573 -12.45 -11.30 -7.66
CA VAL A 573 -13.29 -10.60 -6.67
C VAL A 573 -14.05 -9.41 -7.26
N MET A 574 -13.62 -8.84 -8.38
CA MET A 574 -14.37 -7.75 -9.01
C MET A 574 -15.54 -8.21 -9.92
N GLU A 575 -15.90 -9.49 -9.93
CA GLU A 575 -16.93 -10.08 -10.80
C GLU A 575 -16.70 -9.71 -12.30
N PRO A 576 -15.61 -10.16 -12.93
CA PRO A 576 -15.34 -9.88 -14.34
C PRO A 576 -16.33 -10.62 -15.27
N SER A 577 -16.58 -10.02 -16.44
CA SER A 577 -17.24 -10.67 -17.59
C SER A 577 -16.23 -11.33 -18.54
N LEU A 578 -15.01 -10.78 -18.60
CA LEU A 578 -13.86 -11.34 -19.31
C LEU A 578 -12.67 -11.34 -18.35
N LEU A 579 -12.02 -12.48 -18.18
CA LEU A 579 -10.82 -12.64 -17.36
C LEU A 579 -9.67 -13.13 -18.23
N ILE A 580 -8.67 -12.27 -18.40
CA ILE A 580 -7.45 -12.58 -19.14
C ILE A 580 -6.34 -12.90 -18.13
N LEU A 581 -5.63 -14.01 -18.32
CA LEU A 581 -4.54 -14.44 -17.44
C LEU A 581 -3.27 -14.74 -18.24
N ASP A 582 -2.16 -14.09 -17.90
CA ASP A 582 -0.86 -14.38 -18.48
C ASP A 582 -0.08 -15.35 -17.59
N GLU A 583 0.15 -16.56 -18.08
CA GLU A 583 0.80 -17.68 -17.39
C GLU A 583 0.32 -17.90 -15.93
N PRO A 584 -0.99 -18.15 -15.69
CA PRO A 584 -1.53 -18.33 -14.34
C PRO A 584 -1.01 -19.60 -13.64
N THR A 585 -0.56 -20.60 -14.40
CA THR A 585 -0.02 -21.88 -13.90
C THR A 585 1.50 -21.88 -13.69
N SER A 586 2.22 -20.83 -14.10
CA SER A 586 3.67 -20.76 -13.92
C SER A 586 4.03 -20.63 -12.44
N GLY A 587 5.00 -21.44 -11.98
CA GLY A 587 5.41 -21.52 -10.57
C GLY A 587 4.44 -22.25 -9.63
N LEU A 588 3.42 -22.94 -10.16
CA LEU A 588 2.52 -23.82 -9.42
C LEU A 588 2.88 -25.29 -9.65
N ASP A 589 2.66 -26.13 -8.64
CA ASP A 589 2.66 -27.58 -8.82
C ASP A 589 1.44 -28.04 -9.64
N SER A 590 1.47 -29.29 -10.11
CA SER A 590 0.40 -29.87 -10.95
C SER A 590 -0.96 -29.92 -10.23
N SER A 591 -0.99 -30.19 -8.92
CA SER A 591 -2.24 -30.26 -8.15
C SER A 591 -2.87 -28.89 -7.91
N SER A 592 -2.06 -27.88 -7.53
CA SER A 592 -2.53 -26.50 -7.38
C SER A 592 -2.93 -25.88 -8.73
N SER A 593 -2.23 -26.21 -9.82
CA SER A 593 -2.61 -25.80 -11.18
C SER A 593 -3.97 -26.37 -11.58
N GLN A 594 -4.24 -27.65 -11.26
CA GLN A 594 -5.53 -28.28 -11.53
C GLN A 594 -6.65 -27.66 -10.68
N LEU A 595 -6.37 -27.32 -9.42
CA LEU A 595 -7.33 -26.66 -8.54
C LEU A 595 -7.67 -25.25 -9.01
N LEU A 596 -6.66 -24.47 -9.42
CA LEU A 596 -6.85 -23.15 -10.04
C LEU A 596 -7.70 -23.25 -11.31
N LEU A 597 -7.41 -24.20 -12.20
CA LEU A 597 -8.17 -24.37 -13.43
C LEU A 597 -9.61 -24.87 -13.18
N LYS A 598 -9.84 -25.70 -12.15
CA LYS A 598 -11.21 -26.03 -11.67
C LYS A 598 -11.97 -24.79 -11.21
N ALA A 599 -11.33 -23.88 -10.48
CA ALA A 599 -11.92 -22.63 -10.03
C ALA A 599 -12.26 -21.70 -11.22
N LEU A 600 -11.35 -21.57 -12.19
CA LEU A 600 -11.59 -20.81 -13.43
C LEU A 600 -12.75 -21.42 -14.24
N ARG A 601 -12.78 -22.74 -14.44
CA ARG A 601 -13.92 -23.42 -15.11
C ARG A 601 -15.25 -23.15 -14.39
N HIS A 602 -15.27 -23.09 -13.06
CA HIS A 602 -16.49 -22.76 -12.31
C HIS A 602 -16.97 -21.33 -12.58
N GLU A 603 -16.07 -20.34 -12.63
CA GLU A 603 -16.41 -18.98 -13.04
C GLU A 603 -16.83 -18.89 -14.52
N ALA A 604 -16.22 -19.67 -15.41
CA ALA A 604 -16.66 -19.76 -16.80
C ALA A 604 -18.11 -20.24 -16.91
N LEU A 605 -18.51 -21.27 -16.14
CA LEU A 605 -19.90 -21.73 -16.06
C LEU A 605 -20.88 -20.67 -15.50
N GLU A 606 -20.41 -19.66 -14.74
CA GLU A 606 -21.21 -18.47 -14.39
C GLU A 606 -21.36 -17.45 -15.54
N GLY A 607 -20.84 -17.75 -16.74
CA GLY A 607 -20.92 -16.91 -17.95
C GLY A 607 -19.69 -16.04 -18.22
N VAL A 608 -18.58 -16.25 -17.50
CA VAL A 608 -17.32 -15.53 -17.76
C VAL A 608 -16.65 -16.05 -19.02
N ASN A 609 -16.10 -15.14 -19.81
CA ASN A 609 -15.15 -15.45 -20.87
C ASN A 609 -13.74 -15.53 -20.26
N ILE A 610 -13.06 -16.68 -20.32
CA ILE A 610 -11.73 -16.84 -19.71
C ILE A 610 -10.71 -17.17 -20.79
N CYS A 611 -9.64 -16.36 -20.85
CA CYS A 611 -8.53 -16.55 -21.78
C CYS A 611 -7.22 -16.60 -21.00
N ALA A 612 -6.50 -17.74 -21.06
CA ALA A 612 -5.28 -17.97 -20.29
C ALA A 612 -4.12 -18.35 -21.22
N VAL A 613 -2.99 -17.66 -21.12
CA VAL A 613 -1.72 -18.15 -21.72
C VAL A 613 -1.18 -19.27 -20.87
N VAL A 614 -0.85 -20.40 -21.48
CA VAL A 614 -0.37 -21.60 -20.78
C VAL A 614 0.90 -22.10 -21.45
N HIS A 615 1.92 -22.38 -20.64
CA HIS A 615 3.19 -22.94 -21.09
C HIS A 615 3.25 -24.42 -20.68
N GLN A 616 3.44 -25.33 -21.66
CA GLN A 616 3.64 -26.78 -21.48
C GLN A 616 2.70 -27.42 -20.42
N PRO A 617 1.38 -27.44 -20.64
CA PRO A 617 0.45 -28.08 -19.72
C PRO A 617 0.53 -29.61 -19.80
N SER A 618 0.39 -30.27 -18.65
CA SER A 618 0.13 -31.71 -18.61
C SER A 618 -1.15 -32.06 -19.38
N TYR A 619 -1.22 -33.26 -19.94
CA TYR A 619 -2.40 -33.80 -20.62
C TYR A 619 -3.71 -33.61 -19.82
N THR A 620 -3.64 -33.77 -18.49
CA THR A 620 -4.75 -33.57 -17.56
C THR A 620 -5.24 -32.12 -17.46
N LEU A 621 -4.35 -31.13 -17.62
CA LEU A 621 -4.70 -29.71 -17.69
C LEU A 621 -5.15 -29.32 -19.09
N TYR A 622 -4.52 -29.87 -20.13
CA TYR A 622 -4.90 -29.67 -21.53
C TYR A 622 -6.37 -30.03 -21.78
N ASN A 623 -6.80 -31.22 -21.35
CA ASN A 623 -8.18 -31.68 -21.44
C ASN A 623 -9.18 -30.91 -20.56
N MET A 624 -8.72 -29.95 -19.74
CA MET A 624 -9.56 -29.07 -18.94
C MET A 624 -9.81 -27.70 -19.59
N PHE A 625 -9.28 -27.43 -20.78
CA PHE A 625 -9.68 -26.25 -21.57
C PHE A 625 -10.80 -26.61 -22.55
N ASP A 626 -11.60 -25.62 -22.95
CA ASP A 626 -12.71 -25.83 -23.89
C ASP A 626 -12.27 -25.48 -25.32
N ASP A 627 -11.44 -24.44 -25.49
CA ASP A 627 -10.84 -24.00 -26.76
C ASP A 627 -9.32 -23.84 -26.65
N LEU A 628 -8.65 -23.92 -27.80
CA LEU A 628 -7.22 -23.62 -27.96
C LEU A 628 -6.99 -22.59 -29.06
N ILE A 629 -6.19 -21.57 -28.76
CA ILE A 629 -5.52 -20.70 -29.74
C ILE A 629 -4.03 -21.09 -29.76
N LEU A 630 -3.56 -21.64 -30.87
CA LEU A 630 -2.18 -22.02 -31.08
C LEU A 630 -1.47 -20.97 -31.96
N LEU A 631 -0.46 -20.31 -31.41
CA LEU A 631 0.32 -19.27 -32.09
C LEU A 631 1.68 -19.79 -32.58
N ALA A 632 2.10 -19.41 -33.78
CA ALA A 632 3.44 -19.65 -34.32
C ALA A 632 4.41 -18.48 -34.07
N LYS A 633 5.70 -18.72 -34.28
CA LYS A 633 6.73 -17.67 -34.33
C LYS A 633 6.34 -16.61 -35.38
N GLY A 634 6.42 -15.33 -35.01
CA GLY A 634 5.93 -14.22 -35.85
C GLY A 634 4.49 -13.78 -35.59
N GLY A 635 3.79 -14.38 -34.61
CA GLY A 635 2.48 -13.93 -34.16
C GLY A 635 1.35 -14.22 -35.14
N LEU A 636 1.37 -15.43 -35.69
CA LEU A 636 0.38 -15.97 -36.62
C LEU A 636 -0.41 -17.09 -35.90
N ILE A 637 -1.71 -17.24 -36.19
CA ILE A 637 -2.51 -18.37 -35.69
C ILE A 637 -2.30 -19.59 -36.58
N VAL A 638 -2.13 -20.75 -35.96
CA VAL A 638 -2.07 -22.09 -36.58
C VAL A 638 -3.36 -22.87 -36.36
N TYR A 639 -4.03 -22.62 -35.25
CA TYR A 639 -5.31 -23.21 -34.89
C TYR A 639 -6.06 -22.28 -33.92
N ASN A 640 -7.37 -22.13 -34.12
CA ASN A 640 -8.27 -21.51 -33.15
C ASN A 640 -9.61 -22.26 -33.16
N GLY A 641 -9.91 -23.01 -32.10
CA GLY A 641 -11.17 -23.75 -31.99
C GLY A 641 -11.22 -24.70 -30.80
N PRO A 642 -12.27 -25.54 -30.71
CA PRO A 642 -12.44 -26.49 -29.61
C PRO A 642 -11.31 -27.52 -29.55
N ILE A 643 -10.84 -27.88 -28.37
CA ILE A 643 -9.74 -28.86 -28.23
C ILE A 643 -10.08 -30.23 -28.81
N LYS A 644 -11.36 -30.61 -28.81
CA LYS A 644 -11.81 -31.90 -29.34
C LYS A 644 -11.62 -32.08 -30.85
N THR A 645 -11.49 -30.99 -31.61
CA THR A 645 -11.42 -31.02 -33.09
C THR A 645 -10.01 -30.72 -33.62
N ILE A 646 -9.02 -30.57 -32.74
CA ILE A 646 -7.66 -30.22 -33.13
C ILE A 646 -6.92 -31.40 -33.77
N GLU A 647 -7.12 -32.61 -33.27
CA GLU A 647 -6.53 -33.84 -33.79
C GLU A 647 -7.07 -34.14 -35.19
N ASP A 648 -8.37 -33.90 -35.43
CA ASP A 648 -8.98 -33.97 -36.76
C ASP A 648 -8.30 -32.99 -37.74
N TYR A 649 -8.15 -31.72 -37.34
CA TYR A 649 -7.51 -30.69 -38.16
C TYR A 649 -6.05 -31.03 -38.51
N PHE A 650 -5.23 -31.40 -37.53
CA PHE A 650 -3.84 -31.79 -37.80
C PHE A 650 -3.75 -33.09 -38.61
N SER A 651 -4.69 -34.03 -38.45
CA SER A 651 -4.78 -35.23 -39.28
C SER A 651 -5.05 -34.90 -40.76
N THR A 652 -5.83 -33.85 -41.08
CA THR A 652 -5.99 -33.38 -42.48
C THR A 652 -4.70 -32.84 -43.11
N LEU A 653 -3.69 -32.52 -42.29
CA LEU A 653 -2.35 -32.09 -42.72
C LEU A 653 -1.32 -33.24 -42.67
N GLY A 654 -1.78 -34.48 -42.43
CA GLY A 654 -0.90 -35.64 -42.25
C GLY A 654 -0.04 -35.56 -40.98
N ILE A 655 -0.51 -34.86 -39.94
CA ILE A 655 0.17 -34.71 -38.66
C ILE A 655 -0.63 -35.49 -37.60
N HIS A 656 -0.15 -36.68 -37.27
CA HIS A 656 -0.73 -37.53 -36.23
C HIS A 656 0.13 -37.48 -34.97
N VAL A 657 -0.51 -37.36 -33.80
CA VAL A 657 0.18 -37.39 -32.50
C VAL A 657 0.52 -38.85 -32.18
N PRO A 658 1.79 -39.21 -31.89
CA PRO A 658 2.15 -40.57 -31.55
C PRO A 658 1.59 -41.02 -30.20
N ASP A 659 1.34 -42.33 -30.07
CA ASP A 659 0.90 -42.93 -28.81
C ASP A 659 1.80 -42.55 -27.64
N ARG A 660 1.17 -42.21 -26.50
CA ARG A 660 1.81 -41.80 -25.23
C ARG A 660 2.60 -40.48 -25.28
N VAL A 661 2.54 -39.72 -26.38
CA VAL A 661 3.04 -38.34 -26.43
C VAL A 661 1.94 -37.36 -26.00
N ASN A 662 2.30 -36.29 -25.28
CA ASN A 662 1.36 -35.24 -24.89
C ASN A 662 1.04 -34.34 -26.11
N PRO A 663 -0.21 -34.26 -26.61
CA PRO A 663 -0.56 -33.48 -27.81
C PRO A 663 -0.07 -32.02 -27.81
N PRO A 664 -0.27 -31.20 -26.76
CA PRO A 664 0.20 -29.80 -26.77
C PRO A 664 1.71 -29.66 -26.90
N ASP A 665 2.49 -30.58 -26.32
CA ASP A 665 3.96 -30.56 -26.45
C ASP A 665 4.37 -30.93 -27.88
N HIS A 666 3.76 -31.97 -28.45
CA HIS A 666 3.99 -32.38 -29.85
C HIS A 666 3.69 -31.25 -30.86
N TYR A 667 2.58 -30.52 -30.69
CA TYR A 667 2.26 -29.37 -31.54
C TYR A 667 3.25 -28.21 -31.37
N ILE A 668 3.78 -27.98 -30.16
CA ILE A 668 4.80 -26.96 -29.93
C ILE A 668 6.15 -27.39 -30.55
N ASP A 669 6.55 -28.65 -30.41
CA ASP A 669 7.79 -29.19 -30.98
C ASP A 669 7.82 -29.11 -32.52
N ILE A 670 6.67 -29.35 -33.18
CA ILE A 670 6.51 -29.12 -34.62
C ILE A 670 6.68 -27.64 -34.95
N LEU A 671 6.10 -26.73 -34.17
CA LEU A 671 6.22 -25.28 -34.38
C LEU A 671 7.61 -24.71 -34.08
N GLU A 672 8.40 -25.39 -33.25
CA GLU A 672 9.82 -25.08 -33.06
C GLU A 672 10.72 -25.71 -34.13
N GLY A 673 10.24 -26.73 -34.83
CA GLY A 673 10.99 -27.48 -35.85
C GLY A 673 11.85 -28.60 -35.27
N ILE A 674 11.61 -28.99 -34.01
CA ILE A 674 12.28 -30.09 -33.31
C ILE A 674 11.79 -31.42 -33.91
N VAL A 675 10.47 -31.57 -34.00
CA VAL A 675 9.81 -32.69 -34.69
C VAL A 675 9.46 -32.25 -36.11
N LYS A 676 9.79 -33.09 -37.10
CA LYS A 676 9.41 -32.90 -38.50
C LYS A 676 8.29 -33.88 -38.83
N PRO A 677 7.13 -33.42 -39.32
CA PRO A 677 6.03 -34.32 -39.69
C PRO A 677 6.39 -35.12 -40.95
N GLU A 678 5.88 -36.35 -41.03
CA GLU A 678 6.11 -37.26 -42.16
C GLU A 678 5.53 -36.71 -43.47
N SER A 679 4.49 -35.86 -43.39
CA SER A 679 3.90 -35.15 -44.53
C SER A 679 4.80 -34.08 -45.18
N GLY A 680 6.01 -33.85 -44.67
CA GLY A 680 6.99 -32.90 -45.24
C GLY A 680 6.65 -31.42 -45.03
N ILE A 681 5.50 -31.10 -44.44
CA ILE A 681 5.04 -29.74 -44.17
C ILE A 681 5.97 -29.04 -43.18
N LYS A 682 6.59 -27.94 -43.61
CA LYS A 682 7.43 -27.10 -42.72
C LYS A 682 6.55 -26.24 -41.82
N ALA A 683 6.97 -26.05 -40.58
CA ALA A 683 6.27 -25.24 -39.57
C ALA A 683 5.81 -23.84 -40.05
N LYS A 684 6.57 -23.21 -40.96
CA LYS A 684 6.23 -21.90 -41.55
C LYS A 684 4.96 -21.89 -42.42
N HIS A 685 4.54 -23.05 -42.94
CA HIS A 685 3.38 -23.18 -43.82
C HIS A 685 2.07 -23.39 -43.04
N LEU A 686 2.13 -23.94 -41.83
CA LEU A 686 0.96 -24.25 -40.98
C LEU A 686 0.01 -23.04 -40.75
N PRO A 687 0.48 -21.80 -40.53
CA PRO A 687 -0.42 -20.65 -40.42
C PRO A 687 -1.12 -20.29 -41.73
N VAL A 688 -0.50 -20.56 -42.88
CA VAL A 688 -1.11 -20.33 -44.19
C VAL A 688 -2.20 -21.37 -44.46
N HIS A 689 -1.95 -22.65 -44.12
CA HIS A 689 -3.00 -23.68 -44.14
C HIS A 689 -4.20 -23.30 -43.26
N TRP A 690 -3.97 -22.76 -42.06
CA TRP A 690 -5.07 -22.28 -41.20
C TRP A 690 -5.88 -21.14 -41.82
N MET A 691 -5.21 -20.20 -42.50
CA MET A 691 -5.89 -19.12 -43.24
C MET A 691 -6.74 -19.68 -44.38
N LEU A 692 -6.19 -20.59 -45.19
CA LEU A 692 -6.91 -21.23 -46.31
C LEU A 692 -8.10 -22.07 -45.83
N TYR A 693 -7.93 -22.87 -44.77
CA TYR A 693 -8.97 -23.72 -44.19
C TYR A 693 -10.22 -22.93 -43.76
N ASN A 694 -10.02 -21.70 -43.26
CA ASN A 694 -11.10 -20.80 -42.83
C ASN A 694 -11.51 -19.75 -43.89
N GLY A 695 -10.91 -19.76 -45.08
CA GLY A 695 -11.17 -18.75 -46.12
C GLY A 695 -10.69 -17.33 -45.79
N TYR A 696 -9.68 -17.18 -44.92
CA TYR A 696 -9.11 -15.88 -44.57
C TYR A 696 -8.12 -15.37 -45.63
N GLU A 697 -8.05 -14.05 -45.80
CA GLU A 697 -7.12 -13.41 -46.73
C GLU A 697 -5.65 -13.63 -46.32
N VAL A 698 -4.87 -14.29 -47.17
CA VAL A 698 -3.43 -14.47 -46.98
C VAL A 698 -2.69 -13.15 -47.33
N PRO A 699 -1.95 -12.56 -46.37
CA PRO A 699 -1.13 -11.36 -46.60
C PRO A 699 -0.17 -11.50 -47.79
N SER A 700 0.02 -10.40 -48.53
CA SER A 700 0.87 -10.36 -49.74
C SER A 700 2.30 -10.83 -49.50
N ASP A 701 2.85 -10.61 -48.31
CA ASP A 701 4.19 -11.01 -47.88
C ASP A 701 4.32 -12.50 -47.49
N MET A 702 3.25 -13.29 -47.61
CA MET A 702 3.25 -14.76 -47.46
C MET A 702 2.71 -15.47 -48.71
N LYS A 703 2.40 -14.75 -49.79
CA LYS A 703 1.98 -15.34 -51.07
C LYS A 703 3.12 -16.06 -51.80
N ASP A 704 4.38 -15.72 -51.51
CA ASP A 704 5.53 -16.44 -52.06
C ASP A 704 5.78 -17.77 -51.32
N ASP A 705 5.44 -17.87 -50.03
CA ASP A 705 5.36 -19.16 -49.34
C ASP A 705 4.24 -20.05 -49.92
N LEU A 706 3.14 -19.46 -50.40
CA LEU A 706 2.06 -20.17 -51.10
C LEU A 706 2.55 -20.74 -52.45
N LYS A 707 3.32 -19.98 -53.23
CA LYS A 707 3.95 -20.48 -54.47
C LYS A 707 4.91 -21.64 -54.19
N ALA A 708 5.74 -21.52 -53.15
CA ALA A 708 6.66 -22.57 -52.73
C ALA A 708 5.98 -23.84 -52.17
N MET A 709 4.69 -23.77 -51.81
CA MET A 709 3.86 -24.96 -51.55
C MET A 709 3.30 -25.58 -52.85
N GLY A 710 3.00 -24.76 -53.86
CA GLY A 710 2.49 -25.21 -55.16
C GLY A 710 3.53 -25.90 -56.07
N GLU A 711 4.83 -25.82 -55.76
CA GLU A 711 5.88 -26.54 -56.50
C GLU A 711 6.00 -28.03 -56.07
N GLN A 712 5.14 -28.51 -55.17
CA GLN A 712 5.07 -29.93 -54.76
C GLN A 712 3.76 -30.57 -55.26
N SER A 713 3.79 -31.06 -56.51
CA SER A 713 2.73 -31.74 -57.29
C SER A 713 1.70 -30.82 -58.01
N PRO A 714 1.15 -31.25 -59.17
CA PRO A 714 1.00 -30.35 -60.32
C PRO A 714 -0.38 -29.72 -60.57
N ASP A 715 -0.34 -28.66 -61.38
CA ASP A 715 -1.38 -28.07 -62.24
C ASP A 715 -2.76 -27.74 -61.64
N VAL A 716 -2.88 -26.49 -61.17
CA VAL A 716 -4.12 -25.71 -61.34
C VAL A 716 -3.79 -24.35 -61.94
N ASP A 717 -4.03 -24.22 -63.24
CA ASP A 717 -3.86 -23.00 -64.03
C ASP A 717 -4.84 -21.89 -63.57
N ILE A 718 -4.33 -20.77 -63.05
CA ILE A 718 -5.09 -19.51 -62.94
C ILE A 718 -4.22 -18.34 -63.42
N ASN A 719 -4.01 -18.29 -64.74
CA ASN A 719 -3.53 -17.09 -65.42
C ASN A 719 -4.64 -16.02 -65.44
N ARG A 720 -4.48 -14.94 -64.65
CA ARG A 720 -5.23 -13.69 -64.87
C ARG A 720 -4.38 -12.44 -64.64
N SER A 721 -3.76 -12.00 -65.73
CA SER A 721 -3.44 -10.61 -66.08
C SER A 721 -2.95 -9.66 -64.97
N MET A 722 -1.63 -9.47 -64.90
CA MET A 722 -1.03 -8.23 -64.43
C MET A 722 -1.21 -7.11 -65.48
N SER A 723 -1.61 -5.93 -65.05
CA SER A 723 -1.36 -4.65 -65.73
C SER A 723 -1.46 -3.52 -64.70
N GLY A 724 -0.55 -2.53 -64.74
CA GLY A 724 -0.67 -1.31 -63.93
C GLY A 724 0.48 -0.99 -62.97
N SER A 725 1.65 -0.65 -63.53
CA SER A 725 2.57 0.42 -63.04
C SER A 725 2.87 0.60 -61.53
N THR A 726 4.13 0.35 -61.18
CA THR A 726 4.89 1.11 -60.15
C THR A 726 5.93 2.00 -60.86
N PRO A 727 6.66 2.92 -60.19
CA PRO A 727 6.42 3.56 -58.88
C PRO A 727 6.49 5.11 -58.93
N HIS A 728 6.00 5.78 -57.89
CA HIS A 728 6.65 7.03 -57.42
C HIS A 728 6.75 7.03 -55.89
N CYS A 729 7.99 7.09 -55.39
CA CYS A 729 8.29 7.08 -53.97
C CYS A 729 8.18 8.49 -53.36
N LEU A 730 7.50 8.60 -52.21
CA LEU A 730 7.65 9.73 -51.28
C LEU A 730 8.19 9.24 -49.92
N PRO A 731 8.90 10.06 -49.14
CA PRO A 731 9.62 9.58 -47.97
C PRO A 731 8.69 9.20 -46.81
N ALA A 732 8.48 7.90 -46.61
CA ALA A 732 7.60 7.35 -45.57
C ALA A 732 8.05 7.60 -44.11
N GLY A 733 9.11 8.37 -43.87
CA GLY A 733 9.62 8.67 -42.52
C GLY A 733 8.74 9.67 -41.77
N VAL A 734 8.40 10.81 -42.39
CA VAL A 734 7.75 11.94 -41.69
C VAL A 734 6.25 11.65 -41.45
N SER A 735 5.56 11.08 -42.44
CA SER A 735 4.13 10.72 -42.31
C SER A 735 3.90 9.66 -41.23
N ASN A 736 4.80 8.68 -41.08
CA ASN A 736 4.71 7.69 -40.00
C ASN A 736 4.94 8.29 -38.61
N ALA A 737 5.87 9.25 -38.47
CA ALA A 737 6.08 9.96 -37.22
C ALA A 737 4.85 10.80 -36.83
N PHE A 738 4.28 11.56 -37.79
CA PHE A 738 3.05 12.32 -37.57
C PHE A 738 1.84 11.42 -37.27
N ALA A 739 1.69 10.30 -37.96
CA ALA A 739 0.63 9.32 -37.67
C ALA A 739 0.82 8.65 -36.30
N GLN A 740 2.05 8.39 -35.86
CA GLN A 740 2.35 7.83 -34.54
C GLN A 740 2.06 8.83 -33.42
N GLU A 741 2.43 10.10 -33.59
CA GLU A 741 2.18 11.14 -32.60
C GLU A 741 0.71 11.57 -32.58
N ARG A 742 0.03 11.62 -33.74
CA ARG A 742 -1.43 11.78 -33.83
C ARG A 742 -2.16 10.64 -33.14
N ASN A 743 -1.79 9.37 -33.38
CA ASN A 743 -2.37 8.23 -32.67
C ASN A 743 -2.11 8.32 -31.16
N ARG A 744 -0.93 8.76 -30.70
CA ARG A 744 -0.64 8.99 -29.27
C ARG A 744 -1.52 10.10 -28.67
N LEU A 745 -1.70 11.21 -29.38
CA LEU A 745 -2.57 12.31 -28.97
C LEU A 745 -4.03 11.87 -28.92
N GLU A 746 -4.54 11.24 -29.98
CA GLU A 746 -5.90 10.67 -30.01
C GLU A 746 -6.10 9.63 -28.89
N HIS A 747 -5.09 8.81 -28.55
CA HIS A 747 -5.19 7.87 -27.42
C HIS A 747 -5.12 8.51 -26.02
N ARG A 748 -4.48 9.67 -25.87
CA ARG A 748 -4.41 10.43 -24.61
C ARG A 748 -5.64 11.33 -24.42
N LEU A 749 -6.17 11.89 -25.50
CA LEU A 749 -7.30 12.82 -25.52
C LEU A 749 -8.64 12.08 -25.51
N SER A 750 -8.76 10.98 -26.26
CA SER A 750 -9.97 10.15 -26.28
C SER A 750 -10.04 9.29 -25.03
N LYS A 751 -10.69 9.79 -23.97
CA LYS A 751 -11.25 8.92 -22.93
C LYS A 751 -12.42 8.16 -23.56
N PRO A 752 -12.32 6.85 -23.84
CA PRO A 752 -13.46 6.11 -24.36
C PRO A 752 -14.60 6.16 -23.33
N GLY A 753 -15.83 6.40 -23.79
CA GLY A 753 -17.02 6.35 -22.96
C GLY A 753 -17.16 4.98 -22.29
N ASP A 754 -17.62 4.96 -21.05
CA ASP A 754 -17.77 3.72 -20.28
C ASP A 754 -19.01 2.93 -20.74
N LEU A 755 -18.78 1.90 -21.55
CA LEU A 755 -19.82 1.01 -22.07
C LEU A 755 -20.10 -0.19 -21.16
N SER A 756 -19.40 -0.32 -20.04
CA SER A 756 -19.55 -1.45 -19.11
C SER A 756 -20.82 -1.42 -18.25
N SER A 757 -21.59 -0.33 -18.31
CA SER A 757 -22.72 0.03 -17.42
C SER A 757 -22.42 0.02 -15.89
N ARG A 758 -21.19 -0.32 -15.48
CA ARG A 758 -20.82 -0.55 -14.08
C ARG A 758 -20.45 0.75 -13.35
N ARG A 759 -21.34 1.15 -12.43
CA ARG A 759 -21.08 2.26 -11.48
C ARG A 759 -20.22 1.80 -10.30
N THR A 760 -18.91 1.95 -10.45
CA THR A 760 -17.91 1.81 -9.36
C THR A 760 -18.02 2.95 -8.33
N PRO A 761 -17.50 2.82 -7.10
CA PRO A 761 -17.44 3.91 -6.13
C PRO A 761 -16.69 5.13 -6.69
N GLY A 762 -17.15 6.34 -6.35
CA GLY A 762 -16.49 7.58 -6.78
C GLY A 762 -15.11 7.78 -6.15
N ILE A 763 -14.31 8.68 -6.74
CA ILE A 763 -12.90 8.93 -6.40
C ILE A 763 -12.70 9.15 -4.90
N LEU A 764 -13.55 9.95 -4.24
CA LEU A 764 -13.45 10.20 -2.79
C LEU A 764 -13.63 8.93 -1.94
N LYS A 765 -14.51 8.00 -2.33
CA LYS A 765 -14.67 6.71 -1.63
C LYS A 765 -13.48 5.79 -1.88
N GLN A 766 -12.98 5.74 -3.11
CA GLN A 766 -11.76 4.98 -3.43
C GLN A 766 -10.54 5.52 -2.68
N TYR A 767 -10.39 6.85 -2.61
CA TYR A 767 -9.34 7.52 -1.85
C TYR A 767 -9.45 7.22 -0.34
N LYS A 768 -10.66 7.18 0.23
CA LYS A 768 -10.87 6.74 1.62
C LYS A 768 -10.41 5.29 1.84
N PHE A 769 -10.66 4.38 0.90
CA PHE A 769 -10.17 3.00 0.99
C PHE A 769 -8.64 2.92 0.82
N PHE A 770 -8.06 3.69 -0.10
CA PHE A 770 -6.62 3.82 -0.29
C PHE A 770 -5.93 4.35 0.97
N LEU A 771 -6.44 5.44 1.55
CA LEU A 771 -5.92 6.02 2.78
C LEU A 771 -6.03 5.01 3.93
N GLY A 772 -7.18 4.38 4.13
CA GLY A 772 -7.35 3.33 5.13
C GLY A 772 -6.39 2.14 4.96
N ARG A 773 -6.04 1.77 3.71
CA ARG A 773 -5.02 0.76 3.39
C ARG A 773 -3.61 1.24 3.75
N VAL A 774 -3.23 2.44 3.29
CA VAL A 774 -1.89 3.02 3.54
C VAL A 774 -1.67 3.29 5.02
N THR A 775 -2.63 3.88 5.73
CA THR A 775 -2.56 4.05 7.19
C THR A 775 -2.44 2.70 7.90
N LYS A 776 -3.13 1.65 7.46
CA LYS A 776 -2.98 0.31 8.06
C LYS A 776 -1.60 -0.29 7.82
N GLN A 777 -1.05 -0.12 6.62
CA GLN A 777 0.31 -0.52 6.29
C GLN A 777 1.33 0.23 7.17
N ARG A 778 1.25 1.56 7.21
CA ARG A 778 2.11 2.42 8.04
C ARG A 778 1.97 2.16 9.54
N LEU A 779 0.79 1.76 10.04
CA LEU A 779 0.62 1.36 11.44
C LEU A 779 1.24 -0.01 11.77
N ARG A 780 1.34 -0.93 10.81
CA ARG A 780 2.08 -2.20 11.01
C ARG A 780 3.59 -1.98 11.01
N GLU A 781 4.08 -1.14 10.11
CA GLU A 781 5.47 -0.66 10.09
C GLU A 781 5.78 0.19 11.34
N GLY A 782 4.79 0.96 11.79
CA GLY A 782 4.84 1.88 12.94
C GLY A 782 5.09 1.24 14.30
N ARG A 783 5.07 -0.09 14.41
CA ARG A 783 5.54 -0.77 15.63
C ARG A 783 7.06 -0.68 15.79
N LEU A 784 7.84 -0.61 14.70
CA LEU A 784 9.28 -0.29 14.77
C LEU A 784 9.44 1.20 15.11
N LEU A 785 8.88 2.10 14.29
CA LEU A 785 8.97 3.56 14.51
C LEU A 785 8.56 3.97 15.95
N GLY A 786 7.53 3.35 16.53
CA GLY A 786 7.12 3.60 17.91
C GLY A 786 8.13 3.14 18.97
N VAL A 787 8.94 2.11 18.68
CA VAL A 787 10.10 1.71 19.49
C VAL A 787 11.25 2.68 19.24
N ASP A 788 11.51 3.10 18.01
CA ASP A 788 12.59 4.02 17.66
C ASP A 788 12.40 5.41 18.31
N PHE A 789 11.18 5.96 18.23
CA PHE A 789 10.81 7.20 18.94
C PHE A 789 10.86 7.05 20.47
N LEU A 790 10.63 5.85 21.00
CA LEU A 790 10.72 5.56 22.43
C LEU A 790 12.18 5.45 22.90
N ILE A 791 13.05 4.80 22.12
CA ILE A 791 14.51 4.77 22.33
C ILE A 791 15.05 6.20 22.28
N LEU A 792 14.61 7.01 21.30
CA LEU A 792 14.99 8.42 21.20
C LEU A 792 14.52 9.25 22.41
N GLY A 793 13.27 9.06 22.85
CA GLY A 793 12.75 9.71 24.05
C GLY A 793 13.56 9.35 25.29
N LEU A 794 13.82 8.06 25.52
CA LEU A 794 14.63 7.57 26.63
C LEU A 794 16.08 8.08 26.55
N ALA A 795 16.69 8.10 25.36
CA ALA A 795 18.03 8.65 25.17
C ALA A 795 18.09 10.15 25.50
N GLY A 796 17.09 10.93 25.06
CA GLY A 796 16.96 12.35 25.41
C GLY A 796 16.79 12.58 26.92
N ILE A 797 15.98 11.75 27.58
CA ILE A 797 15.80 11.77 29.05
C ILE A 797 17.11 11.43 29.77
N CYS A 798 17.80 10.36 29.37
CA CYS A 798 19.08 9.95 29.98
C CYS A 798 20.17 11.02 29.78
N LEU A 799 20.25 11.64 28.59
CA LEU A 799 21.16 12.76 28.36
C LEU A 799 20.80 13.96 29.25
N GLY A 800 19.51 14.29 29.39
CA GLY A 800 19.03 15.38 30.23
C GLY A 800 19.22 15.16 31.75
N THR A 801 19.25 13.91 32.23
CA THR A 801 19.51 13.60 33.65
C THR A 801 20.98 13.41 33.98
N ILE A 802 21.80 12.94 33.03
CA ILE A 802 23.26 12.82 33.17
C ILE A 802 23.92 14.21 33.05
N ALA A 803 23.37 15.11 32.23
CA ALA A 803 23.79 16.51 32.14
C ALA A 803 23.36 17.31 33.39
N LYS A 804 24.07 17.07 34.49
CA LYS A 804 23.91 17.80 35.75
C LYS A 804 24.31 19.27 35.55
N LEU A 805 23.32 20.13 35.35
CA LEU A 805 23.28 21.59 35.61
C LEU A 805 24.63 22.24 36.01
N SER A 806 25.50 22.51 35.03
CA SER A 806 26.70 23.34 35.23
C SER A 806 27.04 24.29 34.09
N ASP A 807 26.40 24.17 32.92
CA ASP A 807 26.62 25.08 31.78
C ASP A 807 25.35 25.90 31.46
N PRO A 808 25.40 27.25 31.52
CA PRO A 808 24.25 28.11 31.23
C PRO A 808 23.88 28.16 29.73
N THR A 809 24.67 27.53 28.85
CA THR A 809 24.57 27.63 27.39
C THR A 809 23.79 26.48 26.72
N PHE A 810 22.96 25.75 27.46
CA PHE A 810 22.34 24.49 27.01
C PHE A 810 21.42 24.60 25.76
N GLY A 811 21.04 25.80 25.33
CA GLY A 811 20.12 26.03 24.21
C GLY A 811 20.58 25.53 22.83
N MET A 812 21.88 25.43 22.57
CA MET A 812 22.43 24.99 21.27
C MET A 812 23.24 23.67 21.32
N PRO A 813 24.21 23.47 22.23
CA PRO A 813 25.02 22.25 22.25
C PRO A 813 24.21 20.99 22.58
N GLY A 814 23.29 21.07 23.56
CA GLY A 814 22.42 19.94 23.94
C GLY A 814 21.52 19.45 22.80
N TYR A 815 21.05 20.39 21.96
CA TYR A 815 20.27 20.12 20.76
C TYR A 815 21.12 19.44 19.67
N ILE A 816 22.38 19.87 19.51
CA ILE A 816 23.34 19.26 18.58
C ILE A 816 23.68 17.82 19.01
N TYR A 817 23.91 17.55 20.29
CA TYR A 817 24.19 16.18 20.76
C TYR A 817 23.00 15.23 20.59
N THR A 818 21.76 15.71 20.78
CA THR A 818 20.57 14.90 20.48
C THR A 818 20.42 14.64 18.98
N ILE A 819 20.68 15.62 18.11
CA ILE A 819 20.70 15.42 16.64
C ILE A 819 21.79 14.43 16.22
N ILE A 820 23.02 14.53 16.77
CA ILE A 820 24.12 13.61 16.43
C ILE A 820 23.78 12.16 16.85
N ALA A 821 23.13 11.98 18.01
CA ALA A 821 22.63 10.67 18.42
C ALA A 821 21.57 10.12 17.44
N VAL A 822 20.59 10.95 17.02
CA VAL A 822 19.59 10.60 15.99
C VAL A 822 20.25 10.21 14.66
N CYS A 823 21.23 10.98 14.21
CA CYS A 823 21.91 10.73 12.93
C CYS A 823 22.75 9.45 12.95
N LYS A 824 23.45 9.14 14.06
CA LYS A 824 24.20 7.87 14.18
C LYS A 824 23.29 6.64 14.27
N PHE A 825 22.15 6.73 14.98
CA PHE A 825 21.26 5.57 15.15
C PHE A 825 20.49 5.21 13.88
N ASN A 826 20.14 6.20 13.03
CA ASN A 826 19.52 5.92 11.73
C ASN A 826 20.47 5.33 10.67
N TYR A 827 21.80 5.40 10.89
CA TYR A 827 22.80 4.96 9.90
C TYR A 827 23.23 3.49 10.08
N SER A 828 22.81 2.79 11.13
CA SER A 828 23.21 1.40 11.39
C SER A 828 22.44 0.34 10.58
N ASP A 829 21.30 0.69 9.98
CA ASP A 829 20.44 -0.23 9.21
C ASP A 829 20.63 -0.13 7.68
N THR A 830 21.56 0.69 7.20
CA THR A 830 21.98 0.70 5.79
C THR A 830 23.38 0.11 5.65
N PRO A 831 23.61 -0.91 4.78
CA PRO A 831 24.96 -1.37 4.50
C PRO A 831 25.77 -0.23 3.86
N PRO A 832 27.07 -0.10 4.15
CA PRO A 832 27.90 0.92 3.54
C PRO A 832 28.01 0.65 2.03
N CYS A 833 27.33 1.46 1.23
CA CYS A 833 27.69 1.63 -0.17
C CYS A 833 29.08 2.26 -0.19
N TYR A 834 30.09 1.43 -0.45
CA TYR A 834 31.41 1.91 -0.84
C TYR A 834 31.29 2.71 -2.15
N THR A 835 32.23 3.64 -2.29
CA THR A 835 32.57 4.43 -3.49
C THR A 835 32.53 3.63 -4.78
#